data_AF-A0A2G5CCU9-F1
#
_entry.id   AF-A0A2G5CCU9-F1
#
_cell.length_a   1.000
_cell.length_b   1.000
_cell.length_c   1.000
_cell.angle_alpha   90.00
_cell.angle_beta   90.00
_cell.angle_gamma   90.00
#
_symmetry.space_group_name_H-M   'P 1'
#
loop_
_entity.id
_entity.type
_entity.pdbx_description
1 polymer ?
#
loop_
_entity_poly.entity_id
_entity_poly.type
_entity_poly.pdbx_seq_one_letter_code
_entity_poly.pdbx_strand_id
1 'polypeptide(L)'
;MVKTVQIHGFPTSVSAEDVKVFLETFTGTDTIHALKIGQSKGRPPRAFAIVQFTGRDNVEIITTLINKRLYYQGLKPARSSRLIFVWRRSNVISTYERPKSMEFLLTHNCRAYKIVFSYDSIWQIELRCPRGQKTKFLLIQVMYAPRIYEKPLGSSSHADEDQSLTYFKDTKDDQWVRTTDFTKSCIGQSSPICLELSLNCKLQGVRENFHYYKEDEGKFQLESGSKFSQSSDLVPIVNCLVQNGCLSGPTLDAAFYGLVQPQHVPSAYIEHALEKLSNLKECCYEPTKWLNEQYKIFRKSKHMTKPPVCLNDGVVYVRRVEITPTKVYFCGPEVIVSNRVLRSYHKLIDNFIRVSFVDEDEKKMWSTDLSPRTLPNETKSHTDVYRRVLSILRNDVTIGDKKFEFLAYSSSQLRDNSVWMFASENGITAAGIREWMGDFREIRNVAKYAARLGQSFSSSKQTLSVHKEEMEIISDVKIETDGVEYVFSDGIGKICPKFAQKVAKKCDIKSHTPSAFQIRYAGYKGVVAVDPTSVTKLSLRKSMRKYTSDNTELDVLSWSKFQPCFLNRQLITLLSTLGVQDQVFEKKQREAGNVNVLREMLMCGYKPDAEPYLSMMLQIVHTSKLLELRKKSRICISDGRSLMGCLDETRTLEYGQVFVQVSRVGRKQNHGNAWSGSDQHTRIVEGTVVVAKNPCLHPGDVRVLGAVNVPALQHMMDCVVFPQKGSRPHPNECSGSDLDSDIYFVSWDPELIPPRQIQPMDYT
;
A
#
# COMPACT_ATOMS: atom_id res chain seq x y z
N MET A 1 51.19 14.27 -40.43
CA MET A 1 50.15 13.47 -41.10
C MET A 1 48.86 13.58 -40.30
N VAL A 2 47.89 14.31 -40.82
CA VAL A 2 46.58 14.50 -40.20
C VAL A 2 45.81 13.17 -40.27
N LYS A 3 45.31 12.65 -39.14
CA LYS A 3 44.59 11.36 -39.09
C LYS A 3 43.13 11.60 -38.72
N THR A 4 42.24 10.91 -39.44
CA THR A 4 40.79 10.99 -39.28
C THR A 4 40.28 9.77 -38.52
N VAL A 5 39.44 9.99 -37.51
CA VAL A 5 38.87 8.97 -36.63
C VAL A 5 37.35 9.10 -36.62
N GLN A 6 36.65 7.97 -36.70
CA GLN A 6 35.20 7.94 -36.56
C GLN A 6 34.81 7.51 -35.14
N ILE A 7 34.07 8.36 -34.45
CA ILE A 7 33.66 8.19 -33.05
C ILE A 7 32.15 8.02 -33.01
N HIS A 8 31.68 6.94 -32.38
CA HIS A 8 30.26 6.60 -32.30
C HIS A 8 29.69 6.87 -30.90
N GLY A 9 28.38 7.14 -30.82
CA GLY A 9 27.66 7.12 -29.55
C GLY A 9 26.98 8.42 -29.13
N PHE A 10 26.96 9.43 -29.99
CA PHE A 10 26.38 10.75 -29.71
C PHE A 10 24.84 10.76 -29.88
N PRO A 11 24.10 11.63 -29.17
CA PRO A 11 22.69 11.90 -29.44
C PRO A 11 22.47 12.41 -30.87
N THR A 12 21.32 12.11 -31.49
CA THR A 12 20.99 12.56 -32.85
C THR A 12 20.91 14.08 -33.00
N SER A 13 20.71 14.81 -31.89
CA SER A 13 20.62 16.27 -31.83
C SER A 13 21.95 16.98 -31.52
N VAL A 14 23.08 16.25 -31.45
CA VAL A 14 24.38 16.85 -31.10
C VAL A 14 24.89 17.79 -32.19
N SER A 15 25.48 18.94 -31.82
CA SER A 15 26.10 19.87 -32.77
C SER A 15 27.60 19.59 -32.97
N ALA A 16 28.16 19.98 -34.13
CA ALA A 16 29.58 19.80 -34.43
C ALA A 16 30.47 20.53 -33.41
N GLU A 17 30.03 21.70 -32.95
CA GLU A 17 30.73 22.51 -31.96
C GLU A 17 30.75 21.82 -30.59
N ASP A 18 29.63 21.23 -30.17
CA ASP A 18 29.59 20.52 -28.88
C ASP A 18 30.46 19.26 -28.89
N VAL A 19 30.60 18.59 -30.04
CA VAL A 19 31.54 17.45 -30.18
C VAL A 19 32.99 17.95 -30.17
N LYS A 20 33.28 19.08 -30.82
CA LYS A 20 34.62 19.69 -30.82
C LYS A 20 35.06 20.02 -29.38
N VAL A 21 34.25 20.79 -28.65
CA VAL A 21 34.52 21.18 -27.25
C VAL A 21 34.71 19.95 -26.35
N PHE A 22 33.86 18.93 -26.52
CA PHE A 22 33.96 17.70 -25.75
C PHE A 22 35.28 16.96 -25.97
N LEU A 23 35.71 16.79 -27.22
CA LEU A 23 36.94 16.07 -27.54
C LEU A 23 38.20 16.86 -27.15
N GLU A 24 38.19 18.18 -27.36
CA GLU A 24 39.28 19.08 -26.96
C GLU A 24 39.43 19.21 -25.42
N THR A 25 38.43 18.77 -24.65
CA THR A 25 38.59 18.61 -23.18
C THR A 25 39.65 17.54 -22.84
N PHE A 26 39.89 16.58 -23.72
CA PHE A 26 40.86 15.50 -23.52
C PHE A 26 42.15 15.70 -24.31
N THR A 27 42.08 16.34 -25.47
CA THR A 27 43.24 16.54 -26.36
C THR A 27 43.86 17.93 -26.27
N GLY A 28 43.20 18.90 -25.63
CA GLY A 28 43.63 20.31 -25.56
C GLY A 28 42.96 21.16 -26.65
N THR A 29 42.97 22.48 -26.46
CA THR A 29 42.35 23.45 -27.39
C THR A 29 43.04 23.46 -28.76
N ASP A 30 42.27 23.65 -29.83
CA ASP A 30 42.74 23.71 -31.23
C ASP A 30 43.45 22.43 -31.72
N THR A 31 43.06 21.30 -31.17
CA THR A 31 43.60 19.99 -31.59
C THR A 31 42.78 19.30 -32.67
N ILE A 32 41.63 19.87 -33.05
CA ILE A 32 40.75 19.37 -34.11
C ILE A 32 40.84 20.28 -35.34
N HIS A 33 41.32 19.71 -36.45
CA HIS A 33 41.44 20.39 -37.74
C HIS A 33 40.09 20.45 -38.49
N ALA A 34 39.32 19.37 -38.48
CA ALA A 34 38.01 19.31 -39.13
C ALA A 34 37.10 18.28 -38.46
N LEU A 35 35.79 18.53 -38.47
CA LEU A 35 34.80 17.67 -37.84
C LEU A 35 33.50 17.62 -38.65
N LYS A 36 32.96 16.40 -38.85
CA LYS A 36 31.68 16.17 -39.53
C LYS A 36 30.82 15.18 -38.75
N ILE A 37 29.53 15.47 -38.61
CA ILE A 37 28.56 14.56 -37.97
C ILE A 37 27.80 13.77 -39.03
N GLY A 38 27.65 12.47 -38.81
CA GLY A 38 26.79 11.56 -39.58
C GLY A 38 25.77 10.86 -38.68
N GLN A 39 24.68 10.36 -39.26
CA GLN A 39 23.67 9.59 -38.55
C GLN A 39 23.79 8.09 -38.82
N SER A 40 23.69 7.27 -37.77
CA SER A 40 23.69 5.81 -37.88
C SER A 40 22.26 5.24 -37.90
N LYS A 41 22.05 4.15 -38.65
CA LYS A 41 20.75 3.48 -38.83
C LYS A 41 20.36 2.51 -37.70
N GLY A 42 21.07 2.51 -36.57
CA GLY A 42 20.80 1.62 -35.42
C GLY A 42 19.55 1.98 -34.61
N ARG A 43 19.03 1.05 -33.79
CA ARG A 43 17.94 1.29 -32.82
C ARG A 43 18.46 1.12 -31.38
N PRO A 44 18.50 2.18 -30.54
CA PRO A 44 18.07 3.56 -30.81
C PRO A 44 19.03 4.29 -31.77
N PRO A 45 18.55 5.26 -32.57
CA PRO A 45 19.38 6.00 -33.51
C PRO A 45 20.39 6.85 -32.75
N ARG A 46 21.67 6.73 -33.11
CA ARG A 46 22.77 7.54 -32.56
C ARG A 46 23.57 8.19 -33.69
N ALA A 47 24.07 9.38 -33.44
CA ALA A 47 25.00 10.05 -34.34
C ALA A 47 26.43 9.55 -34.12
N PHE A 48 27.25 9.70 -35.16
CA PHE A 48 28.69 9.48 -35.12
C PHE A 48 29.41 10.74 -35.63
N ALA A 49 30.61 11.00 -35.15
CA ALA A 49 31.44 12.11 -35.58
C ALA A 49 32.68 11.58 -36.30
N ILE A 50 32.98 12.11 -37.48
CA ILE A 50 34.24 11.92 -38.18
C ILE A 50 35.10 13.14 -37.84
N VAL A 51 36.21 12.90 -37.13
CA VAL A 51 37.05 13.96 -36.55
C VAL A 51 38.46 13.81 -37.06
N GLN A 52 39.02 14.90 -37.55
CA GLN A 52 40.37 14.99 -38.07
C GLN A 52 41.23 15.80 -37.08
N PHE A 53 42.21 15.15 -36.47
CA PHE A 53 43.06 15.75 -35.43
C PHE A 53 44.37 16.30 -36.00
N THR A 54 44.87 17.39 -35.42
CA THR A 54 46.11 18.08 -35.86
C THR A 54 47.38 17.27 -35.57
N GLY A 55 47.36 16.41 -34.54
CA GLY A 55 48.50 15.58 -34.10
C GLY A 55 48.15 14.10 -33.97
N ARG A 56 49.15 13.22 -34.10
CA ARG A 56 49.00 11.76 -34.01
C ARG A 56 48.70 11.30 -32.57
N ASP A 57 49.32 11.97 -31.60
CA ASP A 57 49.18 11.65 -30.18
C ASP A 57 47.73 11.87 -29.69
N ASN A 58 47.03 12.87 -30.25
CA ASN A 58 45.62 13.16 -29.96
C ASN A 58 44.69 12.01 -30.40
N VAL A 59 45.01 11.35 -31.51
CA VAL A 59 44.28 10.17 -31.98
C VAL A 59 44.48 8.99 -31.05
N GLU A 60 45.70 8.79 -30.54
CA GLU A 60 46.01 7.71 -29.60
C GLU A 60 45.34 7.93 -28.24
N ILE A 61 45.30 9.17 -27.74
CA ILE A 61 44.57 9.55 -26.52
C ILE A 61 43.08 9.21 -26.67
N ILE A 62 42.44 9.66 -27.75
CA ILE A 62 41.00 9.42 -27.98
C ILE A 62 40.70 7.95 -28.21
N THR A 63 41.53 7.22 -28.96
CA THR A 63 41.36 5.78 -29.20
C THR A 63 41.46 4.99 -27.90
N THR A 64 42.40 5.36 -27.02
CA THR A 64 42.55 4.76 -25.69
C THR A 64 41.33 5.02 -24.81
N LEU A 65 40.76 6.23 -24.85
CA LEU A 65 39.57 6.60 -24.10
C LEU A 65 38.30 5.90 -24.62
N ILE A 66 38.16 5.73 -25.93
CA ILE A 66 37.05 4.97 -26.55
C ILE A 66 37.09 3.51 -26.10
N ASN A 67 38.27 2.88 -26.09
CA ASN A 67 38.44 1.52 -25.59
C ASN A 67 38.10 1.39 -24.08
N LYS A 68 38.20 2.49 -23.32
CA LYS A 68 37.76 2.60 -21.92
C LYS A 68 36.30 3.07 -21.75
N ARG A 69 35.49 3.04 -22.81
CA ARG A 69 34.06 3.43 -22.84
C ARG A 69 33.81 4.92 -22.50
N LEU A 70 34.48 5.82 -23.20
CA LEU A 70 34.17 7.25 -23.16
C LEU A 70 32.71 7.54 -23.59
N TYR A 71 31.92 8.18 -22.73
CA TYR A 71 30.53 8.58 -23.02
C TYR A 71 30.44 10.08 -23.27
N TYR A 72 29.73 10.47 -24.34
CA TYR A 72 29.36 11.85 -24.58
C TYR A 72 28.33 12.30 -23.54
N GLN A 73 28.72 13.23 -22.66
CA GLN A 73 27.85 13.75 -21.60
C GLN A 73 26.76 14.66 -22.21
N GLY A 74 25.51 14.20 -22.18
CA GLY A 74 24.36 15.09 -22.19
C GLY A 74 24.20 15.70 -20.81
N LEU A 75 23.95 17.02 -20.76
CA LEU A 75 23.80 17.89 -19.59
C LEU A 75 25.13 18.44 -19.04
N LYS A 76 25.46 19.67 -19.47
CA LYS A 76 26.22 20.61 -18.63
C LYS A 76 25.41 20.84 -17.35
N PRO A 77 25.93 20.56 -16.15
CA PRO A 77 25.35 21.13 -14.94
C PRO A 77 25.61 22.64 -15.01
N ALA A 78 24.55 23.42 -15.20
CA ALA A 78 24.63 24.86 -14.99
C ALA A 78 25.03 25.12 -13.53
N ARG A 79 25.90 26.11 -13.39
CA ARG A 79 26.49 26.61 -12.14
C ARG A 79 25.43 26.84 -11.05
N SER A 80 25.82 26.56 -9.81
CA SER A 80 25.12 26.80 -8.54
C SER A 80 23.98 25.84 -8.18
N SER A 81 24.35 24.62 -7.77
CA SER A 81 23.52 23.82 -6.88
C SER A 81 23.57 24.44 -5.48
N ARG A 82 22.59 25.29 -5.15
CA ARG A 82 22.37 25.76 -3.77
C ARG A 82 21.91 24.58 -2.90
N LEU A 83 22.87 23.88 -2.31
CA LEU A 83 22.61 22.73 -1.44
C LEU A 83 22.52 23.22 0.01
N ILE A 84 21.44 22.87 0.70
CA ILE A 84 21.28 23.20 2.11
C ILE A 84 22.24 22.32 2.93
N PHE A 85 23.09 23.00 3.70
CA PHE A 85 24.08 22.40 4.58
C PHE A 85 23.39 21.77 5.81
N VAL A 86 23.56 20.46 6.02
CA VAL A 86 22.90 19.78 7.15
C VAL A 86 23.88 19.45 8.29
N TRP A 87 25.10 18.94 8.04
CA TRP A 87 25.99 18.48 9.14
C TRP A 87 27.51 18.60 8.93
N ARG A 88 28.22 18.96 10.01
CA ARG A 88 29.70 18.98 10.14
C ARG A 88 30.25 17.70 10.78
N ARG A 89 31.49 17.32 10.47
CA ARG A 89 32.20 16.18 11.13
C ARG A 89 32.23 16.29 12.65
N SER A 90 32.31 17.49 13.23
CA SER A 90 32.23 17.69 14.69
C SER A 90 30.96 17.07 15.31
N ASN A 91 29.94 16.87 14.49
CA ASN A 91 28.65 16.35 14.89
C ASN A 91 28.44 14.90 14.42
N VAL A 92 29.34 14.31 13.62
CA VAL A 92 29.26 12.93 13.11
C VAL A 92 30.31 12.06 13.83
N ILE A 93 29.86 11.10 14.63
CA ILE A 93 30.69 10.28 15.52
C ILE A 93 31.22 9.05 14.76
N SER A 94 30.35 8.34 14.05
CA SER A 94 30.72 7.12 13.32
C SER A 94 29.71 6.76 12.23
N THR A 95 30.16 5.93 11.28
CA THR A 95 29.37 5.41 10.16
C THR A 95 29.39 3.89 10.18
N TYR A 96 28.22 3.25 10.12
CA TYR A 96 28.12 1.80 10.02
C TYR A 96 27.35 1.41 8.76
N GLU A 97 27.84 0.42 8.03
CA GLU A 97 27.07 -0.22 6.97
C GLU A 97 26.43 -1.49 7.53
N ARG A 98 25.12 -1.62 7.31
CA ARG A 98 24.39 -2.87 7.53
C ARG A 98 23.87 -3.37 6.17
N PRO A 99 23.56 -4.66 6.05
CA PRO A 99 22.89 -5.15 4.84
C PRO A 99 21.65 -4.30 4.53
N LYS A 100 21.67 -3.57 3.40
CA LYS A 100 20.59 -2.72 2.88
C LYS A 100 20.38 -1.35 3.55
N SER A 101 21.29 -0.88 4.39
CA SER A 101 21.20 0.47 4.98
C SER A 101 22.54 1.08 5.39
N MET A 102 22.58 2.40 5.43
CA MET A 102 23.71 3.21 5.91
C MET A 102 23.32 3.96 7.18
N GLU A 103 24.11 3.85 8.23
CA GLU A 103 23.84 4.44 9.55
C GLU A 103 24.88 5.51 9.90
N PHE A 104 24.42 6.64 10.40
CA PHE A 104 25.25 7.74 10.89
C PHE A 104 24.91 8.03 12.36
N LEU A 105 25.90 7.95 13.24
CA LEU A 105 25.76 8.39 14.63
C LEU A 105 26.18 9.84 14.75
N LEU A 106 25.32 10.66 15.35
CA LEU A 106 25.48 12.10 15.45
C LEU A 106 25.33 12.61 16.88
N THR A 107 25.92 13.77 17.19
CA THR A 107 25.63 14.53 18.41
C THR A 107 25.06 15.91 18.04
N HIS A 108 23.94 16.29 18.67
CA HIS A 108 23.35 17.62 18.55
C HIS A 108 22.78 18.07 19.89
N ASN A 109 23.08 19.30 20.34
CA ASN A 109 22.66 19.84 21.63
C ASN A 109 22.88 18.86 22.82
N CYS A 110 24.07 18.25 22.89
CA CYS A 110 24.45 17.26 23.91
C CYS A 110 23.61 15.97 23.92
N ARG A 111 22.84 15.69 22.87
CA ARG A 111 22.10 14.43 22.69
C ARG A 111 22.65 13.62 21.52
N ALA A 112 22.61 12.30 21.64
CA ALA A 112 23.05 11.37 20.62
C ALA A 112 21.89 10.94 19.71
N TYR A 113 22.12 11.00 18.40
CA TYR A 113 21.16 10.61 17.38
C TYR A 113 21.74 9.54 16.45
N LYS A 114 20.89 8.68 15.90
CA LYS A 114 21.21 7.72 14.85
C LYS A 114 20.33 8.01 13.65
N ILE A 115 20.94 8.30 12.51
CA ILE A 115 20.25 8.51 11.23
C ILE A 115 20.49 7.30 10.34
N VAL A 116 19.41 6.70 9.82
CA VAL A 116 19.46 5.49 9.02
C VAL A 116 18.86 5.75 7.64
N PHE A 117 19.68 5.55 6.61
CA PHE A 117 19.27 5.59 5.20
C PHE A 117 19.07 4.17 4.70
N SER A 118 17.90 3.87 4.14
CA SER A 118 17.71 2.62 3.41
C SER A 118 18.31 2.73 2.02
N TYR A 119 18.94 1.69 1.49
CA TYR A 119 19.44 1.71 0.12
C TYR A 119 18.31 1.93 -0.90
N ASP A 120 17.11 1.41 -0.63
CA ASP A 120 15.93 1.61 -1.47
C ASP A 120 15.44 3.07 -1.46
N SER A 121 15.88 3.89 -0.50
CA SER A 121 15.52 5.31 -0.37
C SER A 121 16.52 6.26 -1.02
N ILE A 122 17.70 5.79 -1.42
CA ILE A 122 18.76 6.64 -1.97
C ILE A 122 18.72 6.58 -3.49
N TRP A 123 18.62 7.75 -4.12
CA TRP A 123 18.65 7.92 -5.57
C TRP A 123 20.09 7.90 -6.12
N GLN A 124 20.96 8.71 -5.52
CA GLN A 124 22.36 8.86 -5.95
C GLN A 124 23.24 9.22 -4.76
N ILE A 125 24.48 8.75 -4.78
CA ILE A 125 25.53 9.19 -3.86
C ILE A 125 26.63 9.86 -4.66
N GLU A 126 27.07 11.03 -4.21
CA GLU A 126 28.20 11.74 -4.80
C GLU A 126 29.23 12.12 -3.71
N LEU A 127 30.47 11.71 -3.90
CA LEU A 127 31.58 12.11 -3.05
C LEU A 127 32.36 13.25 -3.73
N ARG A 128 32.34 14.43 -3.11
CA ARG A 128 33.12 15.60 -3.54
C ARG A 128 34.41 15.68 -2.75
N CYS A 129 35.54 15.74 -3.46
CA CYS A 129 36.88 15.88 -2.88
C CYS A 129 37.58 17.14 -3.43
N PRO A 130 37.22 18.35 -3.00
CA PRO A 130 37.74 19.58 -3.59
C PRO A 130 39.25 19.70 -3.39
N ARG A 131 39.98 19.96 -4.48
CA ARG A 131 41.45 20.10 -4.45
C ARG A 131 41.87 21.20 -3.48
N GLY A 132 42.74 20.85 -2.52
CA GLY A 132 43.31 21.78 -1.54
C GLY A 132 42.49 21.96 -0.25
N GLN A 133 41.36 21.27 -0.07
CA GLN A 133 40.58 21.31 1.17
C GLN A 133 40.88 20.10 2.08
N LYS A 134 40.78 20.28 3.41
CA LYS A 134 40.99 19.22 4.41
C LYS A 134 39.76 18.31 4.63
N THR A 135 38.70 18.54 3.87
CA THR A 135 37.37 17.95 4.05
C THR A 135 36.87 17.35 2.74
N LYS A 136 36.10 16.27 2.84
CA LYS A 136 35.34 15.64 1.77
C LYS A 136 33.86 15.89 2.05
N PHE A 137 33.03 15.97 1.01
CA PHE A 137 31.59 16.12 1.17
C PHE A 137 30.88 14.93 0.56
N LEU A 138 30.08 14.24 1.37
CA LEU A 138 29.22 13.17 0.91
C LEU A 138 27.81 13.73 0.68
N LEU A 139 27.39 13.75 -0.57
CA LEU A 139 26.07 14.16 -1.00
C LEU A 139 25.22 12.92 -1.21
N ILE A 140 24.15 12.80 -0.45
CA ILE A 140 23.19 11.70 -0.53
C ILE A 140 21.88 12.28 -1.06
N GLN A 141 21.55 11.99 -2.30
CA GLN A 141 20.25 12.32 -2.88
C GLN A 141 19.27 11.22 -2.47
N VAL A 142 18.20 11.57 -1.77
CA VAL A 142 17.19 10.64 -1.29
C VAL A 142 15.83 10.87 -1.93
N MET A 143 15.11 9.78 -2.16
CA MET A 143 13.69 9.77 -2.49
C MET A 143 12.83 9.91 -1.23
N TYR A 144 13.26 9.25 -0.14
CA TYR A 144 12.58 9.27 1.16
C TYR A 144 13.50 9.80 2.25
N ALA A 145 12.93 10.48 3.24
CA ALA A 145 13.71 10.99 4.36
C ALA A 145 14.36 9.83 5.16
N PRO A 146 15.52 10.05 5.79
CA PRO A 146 16.12 9.02 6.61
C PRO A 146 15.36 8.83 7.93
N ARG A 147 15.41 7.61 8.48
CA ARG A 147 14.86 7.35 9.81
C ARG A 147 15.78 7.90 10.88
N ILE A 148 15.19 8.51 11.91
CA ILE A 148 15.90 9.18 13.00
C ILE A 148 15.58 8.52 14.33
N TYR A 149 16.62 8.21 15.09
CA TYR A 149 16.52 7.70 16.45
C TYR A 149 17.32 8.57 17.40
N GLU A 150 16.87 8.66 18.64
CA GLU A 150 17.51 9.38 19.74
C GLU A 150 17.88 8.39 20.85
N LYS A 151 19.01 8.62 21.51
CA LYS A 151 19.41 7.86 22.69
C LYS A 151 18.79 8.48 23.96
N PRO A 152 17.99 7.75 24.76
CA PRO A 152 17.42 8.29 26.00
C PRO A 152 18.50 8.71 27.01
N LEU A 153 18.22 9.78 27.78
CA LEU A 153 19.05 10.22 28.91
C LEU A 153 18.89 9.19 30.05
N GLY A 154 19.98 8.50 30.41
CA GLY A 154 19.97 7.47 31.47
C GLY A 154 20.72 6.17 31.11
N SER A 155 21.03 5.95 29.82
CA SER A 155 21.93 4.87 29.41
C SER A 155 23.40 5.28 29.62
N SER A 156 23.78 5.60 30.85
CA SER A 156 25.20 5.71 31.19
C SER A 156 25.81 4.32 31.13
N SER A 157 26.92 4.21 30.42
CA SER A 157 27.88 3.14 30.60
C SER A 157 28.46 3.25 32.02
N HIS A 158 27.76 2.72 33.03
CA HIS A 158 28.44 2.35 34.25
C HIS A 158 29.30 1.12 33.92
N ALA A 159 30.60 1.39 33.81
CA ALA A 159 31.64 0.40 34.00
C ALA A 159 31.49 -0.22 35.40
N ASP A 160 31.92 -1.48 35.51
CA ASP A 160 32.01 -2.32 36.73
C ASP A 160 30.74 -3.06 37.19
N GLU A 161 30.12 -3.84 36.28
CA GLU A 161 29.44 -5.06 36.70
C GLU A 161 29.90 -6.27 35.88
N ASP A 162 30.17 -7.35 36.62
CA ASP A 162 30.75 -8.64 36.26
C ASP A 162 30.19 -9.22 34.93
N GLN A 163 31.09 -9.44 33.96
CA GLN A 163 30.78 -9.85 32.58
C GLN A 163 30.23 -11.28 32.45
N SER A 164 30.06 -12.01 33.55
CA SER A 164 29.62 -13.41 33.55
C SER A 164 28.08 -13.61 33.58
N LEU A 165 27.29 -12.58 33.90
CA LEU A 165 25.83 -12.71 34.07
C LEU A 165 24.96 -12.02 32.98
N THR A 166 25.55 -11.42 31.95
CA THR A 166 24.83 -10.65 30.92
C THR A 166 24.61 -11.39 29.60
N TYR A 167 24.17 -12.65 29.64
CA TYR A 167 23.77 -13.36 28.41
C TYR A 167 22.42 -12.87 27.84
N PHE A 168 21.64 -12.12 28.63
CA PHE A 168 20.30 -11.60 28.25
C PHE A 168 20.18 -10.05 28.24
N LYS A 169 21.28 -9.28 28.25
CA LYS A 169 21.17 -7.82 28.08
C LYS A 169 20.90 -7.46 26.61
N ASP A 170 19.82 -6.70 26.41
CA ASP A 170 19.44 -5.86 25.28
C ASP A 170 20.40 -5.87 24.07
N THR A 171 19.85 -6.16 22.88
CA THR A 171 20.61 -6.01 21.64
C THR A 171 21.07 -4.55 21.49
N LYS A 172 22.19 -4.29 20.79
CA LYS A 172 22.70 -2.93 20.55
C LYS A 172 21.66 -1.95 19.97
N ASP A 173 20.57 -2.47 19.38
CA ASP A 173 19.48 -1.68 18.81
C ASP A 173 18.42 -1.24 19.82
N ASP A 174 18.27 -1.92 20.95
CA ASP A 174 17.26 -1.61 21.98
C ASP A 174 17.57 -0.30 22.75
N GLN A 175 18.76 0.27 22.56
CA GLN A 175 19.19 1.55 23.15
C GLN A 175 18.70 2.80 22.38
N TRP A 176 18.04 2.62 21.23
CA TRP A 176 17.67 3.71 20.33
C TRP A 176 16.15 3.85 20.18
N VAL A 177 15.63 5.05 20.43
CA VAL A 177 14.19 5.33 20.36
C VAL A 177 13.87 6.14 19.11
N ARG A 178 12.88 5.71 18.32
CA ARG A 178 12.45 6.45 17.12
C ARG A 178 11.96 7.85 17.52
N THR A 179 12.46 8.88 16.83
CA THR A 179 12.10 10.28 17.10
C THR A 179 11.76 11.04 15.81
N THR A 180 11.42 12.33 15.94
CA THR A 180 11.12 13.24 14.82
C THR A 180 12.36 14.04 14.41
N ASP A 181 12.19 15.02 13.53
CA ASP A 181 13.26 15.91 13.12
C ASP A 181 13.70 16.81 14.30
N PHE A 182 14.92 16.60 14.78
CA PHE A 182 15.52 17.33 15.90
C PHE A 182 16.25 18.60 15.46
N THR A 183 16.26 18.90 14.16
CA THR A 183 17.06 19.99 13.60
C THR A 183 16.25 21.24 13.29
N LYS A 184 16.93 22.39 13.32
CA LYS A 184 16.39 23.61 12.70
C LYS A 184 16.44 23.54 11.16
N SER A 185 17.24 22.65 10.57
CA SER A 185 17.48 22.56 9.12
C SER A 185 16.45 21.71 8.35
N CYS A 186 15.47 21.11 9.04
CA CYS A 186 14.38 20.34 8.45
C CYS A 186 14.89 19.22 7.51
N ILE A 187 15.57 18.20 8.08
CA ILE A 187 15.97 16.96 7.41
C ILE A 187 14.83 16.41 6.54
N GLY A 188 13.59 16.39 7.06
CA GLY A 188 12.43 15.90 6.30
C GLY A 188 12.06 16.72 5.06
N GLN A 189 12.51 17.97 4.97
CA GLN A 189 12.26 18.87 3.83
C GLN A 189 13.38 18.86 2.79
N SER A 190 14.49 18.15 3.06
CA SER A 190 15.66 18.12 2.19
C SER A 190 15.68 16.85 1.34
N SER A 191 15.85 16.98 0.02
CA SER A 191 16.04 15.85 -0.90
C SER A 191 17.53 15.54 -1.16
N PRO A 192 18.46 16.52 -1.17
CA PRO A 192 19.88 16.25 -0.97
C PRO A 192 20.29 16.43 0.49
N ILE A 193 21.04 15.49 1.03
CA ILE A 193 21.68 15.60 2.35
C ILE A 193 23.19 15.64 2.17
N CYS A 194 23.81 16.71 2.66
CA CYS A 194 25.27 16.89 2.61
C CYS A 194 25.88 16.63 3.99
N LEU A 195 26.86 15.71 4.02
CA LEU A 195 27.68 15.41 5.19
C LEU A 195 29.13 15.83 4.92
N GLU A 196 29.66 16.68 5.80
CA GLU A 196 31.08 17.03 5.79
C GLU A 196 31.90 15.97 6.55
N LEU A 197 32.82 15.32 5.85
CA LEU A 197 33.68 14.26 6.34
C LEU A 197 35.14 14.72 6.32
N SER A 198 35.98 14.17 7.20
CA SER A 198 37.43 14.38 7.06
C SER A 198 38.01 13.52 5.94
N LEU A 199 39.15 13.95 5.39
CA LEU A 199 39.97 13.15 4.48
C LEU A 199 40.20 11.69 4.95
N ASN A 200 40.40 11.48 6.25
CA ASN A 200 40.72 10.18 6.86
C ASN A 200 39.50 9.29 7.13
N CYS A 201 38.27 9.76 6.86
CA CYS A 201 37.07 8.95 7.04
C CYS A 201 37.02 7.89 5.94
N LYS A 202 36.97 6.60 6.32
CA LYS A 202 36.84 5.49 5.37
C LYS A 202 35.35 5.20 5.15
N LEU A 203 34.86 5.48 3.94
CA LEU A 203 33.55 5.00 3.47
C LEU A 203 33.75 3.59 2.90
N GLN A 204 33.84 2.57 3.76
CA GLN A 204 33.96 1.19 3.31
C GLN A 204 32.65 0.75 2.67
N GLY A 205 32.67 0.14 1.47
CA GLY A 205 31.50 -0.49 0.86
C GLY A 205 30.59 0.41 0.01
N VAL A 206 30.50 1.72 0.26
CA VAL A 206 29.61 2.64 -0.51
C VAL A 206 29.81 2.55 -2.02
N ARG A 207 31.07 2.58 -2.47
CA ARG A 207 31.43 2.51 -3.90
C ARG A 207 31.09 1.15 -4.53
N GLU A 208 31.16 0.08 -3.74
CA GLU A 208 30.99 -1.31 -4.19
C GLU A 208 29.52 -1.74 -4.13
N ASN A 209 28.76 -1.19 -3.18
CA ASN A 209 27.38 -1.57 -2.87
C ASN A 209 26.34 -0.66 -3.57
N PHE A 210 26.71 0.52 -4.06
CA PHE A 210 25.78 1.47 -4.67
C PHE A 210 26.00 1.65 -6.18
N HIS A 211 24.97 1.35 -6.98
CA HIS A 211 25.06 1.40 -8.45
C HIS A 211 25.25 2.82 -9.01
N TYR A 212 24.63 3.83 -8.36
CA TYR A 212 24.69 5.23 -8.76
C TYR A 212 25.60 6.04 -7.83
N TYR A 213 26.87 5.67 -7.80
CA TYR A 213 27.93 6.38 -7.06
C TYR A 213 28.82 7.20 -8.02
N LYS A 214 29.11 8.45 -7.67
CA LYS A 214 29.98 9.36 -8.43
C LYS A 214 31.03 10.00 -7.54
N GLU A 215 32.23 10.22 -8.07
CA GLU A 215 33.29 11.01 -7.43
C GLU A 215 33.65 12.21 -8.29
N ASP A 216 33.79 13.39 -7.67
CA ASP A 216 34.18 14.62 -8.36
C ASP A 216 35.18 15.43 -7.52
N GLU A 217 36.33 15.76 -8.13
CA GLU A 217 37.41 16.56 -7.54
C GLU A 217 37.32 18.06 -7.86
N GLY A 218 36.28 18.48 -8.57
CA GLY A 218 36.04 19.85 -8.99
C GLY A 218 35.88 20.82 -7.82
N LYS A 219 35.93 22.12 -8.15
CA LYS A 219 35.65 23.18 -7.18
C LYS A 219 34.23 23.02 -6.64
N PHE A 220 34.11 22.89 -5.32
CA PHE A 220 32.83 22.78 -4.63
C PHE A 220 32.78 23.88 -3.55
N GLN A 221 31.73 24.69 -3.59
CA GLN A 221 31.49 25.76 -2.63
C GLN A 221 30.13 25.54 -1.99
N LEU A 222 30.11 25.55 -0.66
CA LEU A 222 28.88 25.48 0.13
C LEU A 222 28.37 26.89 0.39
N GLU A 223 27.08 27.09 0.16
CA GLU A 223 26.37 28.32 0.50
C GLU A 223 25.33 28.01 1.58
N SER A 224 25.19 28.89 2.56
CA SER A 224 24.13 28.76 3.57
C SER A 224 22.81 29.22 2.97
N GLY A 225 21.84 28.31 2.84
CA GLY A 225 20.49 28.61 2.38
C GLY A 225 19.49 28.86 3.52
N SER A 226 18.41 29.57 3.23
CA SER A 226 17.25 29.71 4.12
C SER A 226 16.28 28.53 3.95
N LYS A 227 15.44 28.29 4.96
CA LYS A 227 14.38 27.27 4.86
C LYS A 227 13.44 27.64 3.72
N PHE A 228 13.14 26.66 2.87
CA PHE A 228 12.19 26.85 1.77
C PHE A 228 10.73 26.93 2.26
N SER A 229 10.42 26.40 3.44
CA SER A 229 9.04 26.20 3.89
C SER A 229 8.79 26.80 5.28
N GLN A 230 8.29 28.04 5.27
CA GLN A 230 7.49 28.62 6.37
C GLN A 230 6.17 29.24 5.86
N SER A 231 5.92 29.32 4.55
CA SER A 231 4.66 29.85 4.01
C SER A 231 3.64 28.72 3.82
N SER A 232 2.48 28.88 4.46
CA SER A 232 1.27 28.05 4.31
C SER A 232 0.60 28.18 2.94
N ASP A 233 1.03 29.15 2.13
CA ASP A 233 0.28 29.63 0.96
C ASP A 233 0.70 28.90 -0.33
N LEU A 234 1.59 27.91 -0.21
CA LEU A 234 2.12 27.16 -1.35
C LEU A 234 1.15 26.07 -1.80
N VAL A 235 0.92 25.99 -3.11
CA VAL A 235 0.07 24.98 -3.75
C VAL A 235 0.60 23.57 -3.41
N PRO A 236 -0.25 22.65 -2.88
CA PRO A 236 0.18 21.34 -2.40
C PRO A 236 1.00 20.51 -3.40
N ILE A 237 0.72 20.65 -4.70
CA ILE A 237 1.44 19.96 -5.78
C ILE A 237 2.88 20.46 -5.91
N VAL A 238 3.11 21.77 -5.81
CA VAL A 238 4.47 22.34 -5.86
C VAL A 238 5.28 21.88 -4.66
N ASN A 239 4.65 21.87 -3.47
CA ASN A 239 5.28 21.34 -2.27
C ASN A 239 5.65 19.86 -2.47
N CYS A 240 4.74 19.05 -3.01
CA CYS A 240 5.01 17.64 -3.35
C CYS A 240 6.20 17.48 -4.31
N LEU A 241 6.31 18.30 -5.36
CA LEU A 241 7.43 18.27 -6.30
C LEU A 241 8.77 18.64 -5.64
N VAL A 242 8.79 19.64 -4.76
CA VAL A 242 10.00 19.99 -3.99
C VAL A 242 10.38 18.86 -3.04
N GLN A 243 9.38 18.33 -2.35
CA GLN A 243 9.52 17.23 -1.41
C GLN A 243 10.07 15.97 -2.06
N ASN A 244 9.66 15.64 -3.28
CA ASN A 244 10.13 14.47 -4.02
C ASN A 244 11.46 14.73 -4.74
N GLY A 245 12.07 15.91 -4.55
CA GLY A 245 13.32 16.28 -5.21
C GLY A 245 13.19 16.52 -6.71
N CYS A 246 11.98 16.66 -7.24
CA CYS A 246 11.73 17.05 -8.64
C CYS A 246 12.05 18.54 -8.85
N LEU A 247 11.85 19.37 -7.83
CA LEU A 247 12.13 20.80 -7.83
C LEU A 247 13.09 21.18 -6.71
N SER A 248 13.99 22.11 -7.00
CA SER A 248 14.80 22.75 -5.95
C SER A 248 13.98 23.87 -5.32
N GLY A 249 13.57 23.69 -4.06
CA GLY A 249 12.83 24.72 -3.32
C GLY A 249 13.48 26.11 -3.39
N PRO A 250 14.79 26.26 -3.08
CA PRO A 250 15.49 27.55 -3.14
C PRO A 250 15.48 28.27 -4.50
N THR A 251 15.06 27.61 -5.58
CA THR A 251 14.98 28.22 -6.93
C THR A 251 13.55 28.62 -7.31
N LEU A 252 12.54 28.40 -6.44
CA LEU A 252 11.17 28.83 -6.69
C LEU A 252 10.98 30.29 -6.26
N ASP A 253 10.81 31.17 -7.24
CA ASP A 253 10.64 32.62 -7.06
C ASP A 253 9.23 33.08 -7.48
N ALA A 254 8.95 34.38 -7.35
CA ALA A 254 7.66 34.95 -7.75
C ALA A 254 7.33 34.70 -9.23
N ALA A 255 8.35 34.61 -10.10
CA ALA A 255 8.15 34.31 -11.52
C ALA A 255 7.67 32.86 -11.72
N PHE A 256 8.24 31.89 -11.00
CA PHE A 256 7.74 30.52 -10.98
C PHE A 256 6.28 30.48 -10.53
N TYR A 257 5.95 31.12 -9.41
CA TYR A 257 4.58 31.13 -8.88
C TYR A 257 3.58 31.78 -9.83
N GLY A 258 3.97 32.85 -10.53
CA GLY A 258 3.15 33.46 -11.58
C GLY A 258 2.82 32.49 -12.73
N LEU A 259 3.75 31.59 -13.09
CA LEU A 259 3.57 30.60 -14.16
C LEU A 259 2.67 29.42 -13.77
N VAL A 260 2.50 29.15 -12.47
CA VAL A 260 1.64 28.05 -11.97
C VAL A 260 0.30 28.56 -11.43
N GLN A 261 -0.04 29.83 -11.71
CA GLN A 261 -1.34 30.41 -11.37
C GLN A 261 -2.34 30.27 -12.53
N PRO A 262 -3.53 29.69 -12.31
CA PRO A 262 -4.58 29.55 -13.33
C PRO A 262 -5.03 30.88 -13.95
N GLN A 263 -4.83 32.00 -13.25
CA GLN A 263 -5.15 33.34 -13.74
C GLN A 263 -4.25 33.78 -14.92
N HIS A 264 -3.01 33.26 -14.99
CA HIS A 264 -2.02 33.64 -16.00
C HIS A 264 -1.80 32.58 -17.07
N VAL A 265 -2.01 31.31 -16.73
CA VAL A 265 -1.79 30.16 -17.63
C VAL A 265 -2.99 29.22 -17.55
N PRO A 266 -3.49 28.69 -18.69
CA PRO A 266 -4.59 27.72 -18.67
C PRO A 266 -4.30 26.52 -17.76
N SER A 267 -5.25 26.15 -16.89
CA SER A 267 -5.07 25.07 -15.90
C SER A 267 -4.59 23.75 -16.50
N ALA A 268 -5.08 23.39 -17.69
CA ALA A 268 -4.66 22.17 -18.38
C ALA A 268 -3.15 22.16 -18.72
N TYR A 269 -2.56 23.32 -19.02
CA TYR A 269 -1.12 23.45 -19.27
C TYR A 269 -0.33 23.32 -17.98
N ILE A 270 -0.83 23.96 -16.91
CA ILE A 270 -0.22 23.88 -15.58
C ILE A 270 -0.20 22.43 -15.12
N GLU A 271 -1.35 21.74 -15.11
CA GLU A 271 -1.48 20.35 -14.68
C GLU A 271 -0.54 19.42 -15.46
N HIS A 272 -0.52 19.54 -16.79
CA HIS A 272 0.35 18.71 -17.62
C HIS A 272 1.84 19.01 -17.43
N ALA A 273 2.22 20.28 -17.22
CA ALA A 273 3.60 20.64 -16.90
C ALA A 273 4.04 20.11 -15.55
N LEU A 274 3.20 20.23 -14.51
CA LEU A 274 3.48 19.71 -13.17
C LEU A 274 3.57 18.17 -13.18
N GLU A 275 2.72 17.49 -13.94
CA GLU A 275 2.80 16.04 -14.16
C GLU A 275 4.09 15.64 -14.91
N LYS A 276 4.53 16.43 -15.88
CA LYS A 276 5.83 16.20 -16.52
C LYS A 276 6.99 16.42 -15.54
N LEU A 277 6.93 17.45 -14.68
CA LEU A 277 7.92 17.69 -13.63
C LEU A 277 7.98 16.53 -12.64
N SER A 278 6.84 15.96 -12.24
CA SER A 278 6.82 14.82 -11.30
C SER A 278 7.45 13.55 -11.88
N ASN A 279 7.53 13.45 -13.21
CA ASN A 279 8.12 12.31 -13.91
C ASN A 279 9.58 12.54 -14.34
N LEU A 280 10.19 13.66 -13.96
CA LEU A 280 11.61 13.89 -14.22
C LEU A 280 12.48 12.94 -13.40
N LYS A 281 13.54 12.43 -14.05
CA LYS A 281 14.55 11.59 -13.38
C LYS A 281 15.58 12.40 -12.61
N GLU A 282 15.62 13.71 -12.79
CA GLU A 282 16.58 14.58 -12.13
C GLU A 282 15.87 15.84 -11.62
N CYS A 283 16.40 16.41 -10.53
CA CYS A 283 15.89 17.65 -9.97
C CYS A 283 16.00 18.79 -10.99
N CYS A 284 14.91 19.53 -11.18
CA CYS A 284 14.89 20.72 -12.00
C CYS A 284 15.41 21.93 -11.20
N TYR A 285 16.61 22.39 -11.55
CA TYR A 285 17.25 23.56 -10.93
C TYR A 285 16.84 24.90 -11.57
N GLU A 286 16.32 24.90 -12.81
CA GLU A 286 15.82 26.09 -13.52
C GLU A 286 14.31 25.99 -13.85
N PRO A 287 13.41 25.88 -12.84
CA PRO A 287 12.01 25.53 -13.07
C PRO A 287 11.22 26.58 -13.86
N THR A 288 11.47 27.87 -13.66
CA THR A 288 10.82 28.97 -14.39
C THR A 288 11.13 28.90 -15.89
N LYS A 289 12.39 28.63 -16.25
CA LYS A 289 12.81 28.48 -17.65
C LYS A 289 12.19 27.23 -18.28
N TRP A 290 12.22 26.12 -17.54
CA TRP A 290 11.65 24.86 -17.97
C TRP A 290 10.13 24.96 -18.25
N LEU A 291 9.37 25.59 -17.36
CA LEU A 291 7.93 25.80 -17.55
C LEU A 291 7.63 26.63 -18.80
N ASN A 292 8.37 27.73 -19.01
CA ASN A 292 8.21 28.57 -20.19
C ASN A 292 8.48 27.80 -21.50
N GLU A 293 9.49 26.93 -21.52
CA GLU A 293 9.78 26.07 -22.66
C GLU A 293 8.64 25.06 -22.91
N GLN A 294 8.11 24.44 -21.85
CA GLN A 294 6.97 23.52 -21.99
C GLN A 294 5.72 24.23 -22.50
N TYR A 295 5.39 25.41 -21.97
CA TYR A 295 4.21 26.17 -22.42
C TYR A 295 4.34 26.63 -23.87
N LYS A 296 5.55 26.94 -24.36
CA LYS A 296 5.80 27.18 -25.79
C LYS A 296 5.51 25.94 -26.64
N ILE A 297 5.84 24.74 -26.15
CA ILE A 297 5.54 23.48 -26.84
C ILE A 297 4.03 23.22 -26.85
N PHE A 298 3.34 23.41 -25.72
CA PHE A 298 1.90 23.15 -25.60
C PHE A 298 1.08 24.07 -26.50
N ARG A 299 1.45 25.36 -26.59
CA ARG A 299 0.81 26.32 -27.50
C ARG A 299 0.92 25.93 -28.97
N LYS A 300 1.96 25.17 -29.36
CA LYS A 300 2.15 24.67 -30.74
C LYS A 300 1.40 23.36 -31.01
N SER A 301 0.98 22.63 -29.98
CA SER A 301 0.26 21.37 -30.11
C SER A 301 -1.25 21.60 -30.01
N LYS A 302 -2.01 21.33 -31.08
CA LYS A 302 -3.49 21.47 -31.12
C LYS A 302 -4.24 20.34 -30.41
N HIS A 303 -3.56 19.30 -29.94
CA HIS A 303 -4.18 18.17 -29.25
C HIS A 303 -3.64 18.04 -27.83
N MET A 304 -4.39 18.59 -26.88
CA MET A 304 -4.27 18.25 -25.47
C MET A 304 -5.66 18.00 -24.92
N THR A 305 -6.11 16.76 -25.05
CA THR A 305 -7.29 16.24 -24.38
C THR A 305 -6.85 15.06 -23.56
N LYS A 306 -6.70 15.23 -22.25
CA LYS A 306 -7.03 14.12 -21.35
C LYS A 306 -8.55 14.05 -21.37
N PRO A 307 -9.17 12.95 -21.80
CA PRO A 307 -10.56 12.72 -21.42
C PRO A 307 -10.56 12.72 -19.88
N PRO A 308 -11.49 13.43 -19.21
CA PRO A 308 -11.77 13.07 -17.83
C PRO A 308 -12.13 11.59 -17.88
N VAL A 309 -11.38 10.75 -17.17
CA VAL A 309 -11.76 9.36 -16.99
C VAL A 309 -13.11 9.42 -16.28
N CYS A 310 -14.18 9.15 -17.01
CA CYS A 310 -15.51 9.06 -16.42
C CYS A 310 -15.44 7.87 -15.48
N LEU A 311 -15.43 8.15 -14.18
CA LEU A 311 -15.42 7.11 -13.16
C LEU A 311 -16.73 6.33 -13.27
N ASN A 312 -16.65 5.01 -13.24
CA ASN A 312 -17.82 4.15 -13.15
C ASN A 312 -18.59 4.42 -11.84
N ASP A 313 -19.89 4.13 -11.85
CA ASP A 313 -20.74 4.17 -10.65
C ASP A 313 -20.10 3.37 -9.50
N GLY A 314 -19.73 4.06 -8.41
CA GLY A 314 -19.24 3.43 -7.18
C GLY A 314 -17.77 3.65 -6.84
N VAL A 315 -17.01 4.41 -7.64
CA VAL A 315 -15.66 4.88 -7.27
C VAL A 315 -15.58 6.40 -7.24
N VAL A 316 -14.68 6.94 -6.42
CA VAL A 316 -14.49 8.39 -6.25
C VAL A 316 -13.00 8.74 -6.21
N TYR A 317 -12.66 9.93 -6.69
CA TYR A 317 -11.33 10.50 -6.50
C TYR A 317 -11.24 11.15 -5.12
N VAL A 318 -10.26 10.74 -4.31
CA VAL A 318 -10.01 11.33 -2.99
C VAL A 318 -8.54 11.65 -2.83
N ARG A 319 -8.26 12.87 -2.36
CA ARG A 319 -6.90 13.33 -2.06
C ARG A 319 -6.38 12.66 -0.80
N ARG A 320 -5.09 12.34 -0.78
CA ARG A 320 -4.44 11.67 0.34
C ARG A 320 -3.29 12.51 0.88
N VAL A 321 -3.13 12.49 2.20
CA VAL A 321 -1.99 13.08 2.90
C VAL A 321 -1.28 11.96 3.65
N GLU A 322 0.02 11.78 3.40
CA GLU A 322 0.84 10.84 4.14
C GLU A 322 1.73 11.60 5.12
N ILE A 323 1.65 11.23 6.39
CA ILE A 323 2.41 11.86 7.46
C ILE A 323 3.46 10.87 7.93
N THR A 324 4.71 11.27 7.81
CA THR A 324 5.86 10.56 8.37
C THR A 324 6.36 11.26 9.63
N PRO A 325 7.25 10.61 10.41
CA PRO A 325 7.86 11.25 11.57
C PRO A 325 8.56 12.59 11.26
N THR A 326 9.08 12.76 10.04
CA THR A 326 9.78 14.00 9.65
C THR A 326 9.04 14.87 8.64
N LYS A 327 8.03 14.34 7.93
CA LYS A 327 7.43 15.02 6.77
C LYS A 327 5.91 14.86 6.65
N VAL A 328 5.32 15.65 5.75
CA VAL A 328 3.93 15.56 5.31
C VAL A 328 3.93 15.59 3.78
N TYR A 329 3.51 14.50 3.15
CA TYR A 329 3.40 14.34 1.71
C TYR A 329 1.96 14.59 1.27
N PHE A 330 1.78 15.42 0.24
CA PHE A 330 0.49 15.67 -0.40
C PHE A 330 0.40 14.84 -1.68
N CYS A 331 -0.42 13.79 -1.65
CA CYS A 331 -0.55 12.84 -2.73
C CYS A 331 -1.77 13.19 -3.60
N GLY A 332 -1.64 12.90 -4.91
CA GLY A 332 -2.70 13.12 -5.88
C GLY A 332 -3.99 12.37 -5.55
N PRO A 333 -5.12 12.74 -6.15
CA PRO A 333 -6.37 12.04 -5.91
C PRO A 333 -6.25 10.57 -6.35
N GLU A 334 -6.45 9.65 -5.41
CA GLU A 334 -6.50 8.21 -5.66
C GLU A 334 -7.94 7.80 -5.97
N VAL A 335 -8.11 6.85 -6.90
CA VAL A 335 -9.41 6.21 -7.14
C VAL A 335 -9.67 5.23 -6.01
N ILE A 336 -10.73 5.46 -5.24
CA ILE A 336 -11.16 4.55 -4.17
C ILE A 336 -12.60 4.10 -4.40
N VAL A 337 -12.94 2.92 -3.89
CA VAL A 337 -14.34 2.48 -3.80
C VAL A 337 -15.08 3.39 -2.83
N SER A 338 -16.20 3.94 -3.30
CA SER A 338 -17.02 4.87 -2.54
C SER A 338 -17.60 4.23 -1.27
N ASN A 339 -18.00 5.09 -0.33
CA ASN A 339 -18.71 4.71 0.89
C ASN A 339 -19.93 5.61 1.10
N ARG A 340 -20.75 5.27 2.09
CA ARG A 340 -22.04 5.95 2.35
C ARG A 340 -21.88 7.46 2.54
N VAL A 341 -20.84 7.86 3.27
CA VAL A 341 -20.57 9.27 3.60
C VAL A 341 -20.19 10.04 2.34
N LEU A 342 -19.23 9.53 1.56
CA LEU A 342 -18.78 10.19 0.34
C LEU A 342 -19.88 10.30 -0.71
N ARG A 343 -20.80 9.32 -0.79
CA ARG A 343 -21.99 9.41 -1.66
C ARG A 343 -22.93 10.51 -1.22
N SER A 344 -23.22 10.59 0.08
CA SER A 344 -24.19 11.56 0.61
C SER A 344 -23.68 12.99 0.51
N TYR A 345 -22.35 13.18 0.67
CA TYR A 345 -21.68 14.48 0.58
C TYR A 345 -20.86 14.65 -0.71
N HIS A 346 -21.27 14.00 -1.81
CA HIS A 346 -20.54 14.02 -3.10
C HIS A 346 -20.20 15.41 -3.64
N LYS A 347 -21.04 16.43 -3.40
CA LYS A 347 -20.79 17.83 -3.79
C LYS A 347 -19.60 18.46 -3.05
N LEU A 348 -19.25 17.92 -1.89
CA LEU A 348 -18.16 18.36 -1.03
C LEU A 348 -16.99 17.36 -1.06
N ILE A 349 -16.84 16.57 -2.13
CA ILE A 349 -15.82 15.51 -2.18
C ILE A 349 -14.40 16.06 -2.01
N ASP A 350 -14.13 17.27 -2.53
CA ASP A 350 -12.86 17.99 -2.37
C ASP A 350 -12.60 18.49 -0.94
N ASN A 351 -13.56 18.33 -0.03
CA ASN A 351 -13.43 18.65 1.39
C ASN A 351 -13.13 17.40 2.21
N PHE A 352 -13.08 16.21 1.61
CA PHE A 352 -12.60 14.99 2.28
C PHE A 352 -11.16 14.72 1.90
N ILE A 353 -10.33 14.43 2.91
CA ILE A 353 -8.99 13.90 2.71
C ILE A 353 -8.82 12.60 3.49
N ARG A 354 -8.05 11.68 2.92
CA ARG A 354 -7.56 10.51 3.65
C ARG A 354 -6.18 10.82 4.19
N VAL A 355 -6.00 10.72 5.49
CA VAL A 355 -4.70 10.93 6.14
C VAL A 355 -4.14 9.59 6.58
N SER A 356 -2.91 9.27 6.19
CA SER A 356 -2.22 8.03 6.55
C SER A 356 -0.95 8.33 7.34
N PHE A 357 -0.73 7.64 8.45
CA PHE A 357 0.48 7.73 9.27
C PHE A 357 1.41 6.55 8.95
N VAL A 358 2.52 6.85 8.26
CA VAL A 358 3.48 5.86 7.74
C VAL A 358 4.89 6.20 8.25
N ASP A 359 5.82 5.25 8.19
CA ASP A 359 7.24 5.55 8.42
C ASP A 359 7.88 6.13 7.14
N GLU A 360 9.14 6.57 7.19
CA GLU A 360 9.74 7.35 6.09
C GLU A 360 9.77 6.62 4.75
N ASP A 361 9.87 5.30 4.76
CA ASP A 361 9.89 4.45 3.56
C ASP A 361 8.49 4.04 3.10
N GLU A 362 7.47 4.82 3.46
CA GLU A 362 6.03 4.58 3.20
C GLU A 362 5.48 3.29 3.81
N LYS A 363 6.29 2.59 4.61
CA LYS A 363 5.88 1.35 5.28
C LYS A 363 5.05 1.66 6.52
N LYS A 364 4.33 0.65 6.99
CA LYS A 364 3.54 0.73 8.21
C LYS A 364 4.42 1.07 9.41
N MET A 365 4.02 2.10 10.16
CA MET A 365 4.58 2.43 11.46
C MET A 365 4.10 1.43 12.52
N TRP A 366 5.01 0.96 13.36
CA TRP A 366 4.74 -0.05 14.38
C TRP A 366 4.47 0.56 15.74
N SER A 367 3.80 -0.20 16.62
CA SER A 367 3.53 0.25 17.99
C SER A 367 4.81 0.60 18.77
N THR A 368 5.92 -0.10 18.49
CA THR A 368 7.22 0.14 19.11
C THR A 368 7.84 1.48 18.73
N ASP A 369 7.45 2.06 17.58
CA ASP A 369 7.92 3.38 17.13
C ASP A 369 7.21 4.52 17.88
N LEU A 370 5.99 4.25 18.38
CA LEU A 370 5.16 5.20 19.13
C LEU A 370 5.36 5.07 20.64
N SER A 371 5.62 3.86 21.12
CA SER A 371 5.78 3.54 22.53
C SER A 371 6.80 2.42 22.66
N PRO A 372 8.05 2.72 23.04
CA PRO A 372 9.10 1.73 23.21
C PRO A 372 8.70 0.72 24.29
N ARG A 373 9.28 -0.48 24.24
CA ARG A 373 9.11 -1.44 25.33
C ARG A 373 9.92 -0.92 26.53
N THR A 374 9.22 -0.45 27.56
CA THR A 374 9.86 -0.03 28.81
C THR A 374 10.02 -1.22 29.76
N LEU A 375 11.01 -1.15 30.67
CA LEU A 375 11.15 -2.10 31.77
C LEU A 375 9.89 -2.05 32.68
N PRO A 376 9.58 -3.13 33.43
CA PRO A 376 8.34 -3.27 34.20
C PRO A 376 8.03 -2.12 35.18
N ASN A 377 9.02 -1.31 35.55
CA ASN A 377 8.91 -0.24 36.55
C ASN A 377 9.01 1.19 35.98
N GLU A 378 9.11 1.36 34.66
CA GLU A 378 9.10 2.69 34.03
C GLU A 378 7.74 3.00 33.40
N THR A 379 7.21 4.19 33.69
CA THR A 379 6.02 4.71 32.99
C THR A 379 6.26 4.70 31.49
N LYS A 380 5.37 4.08 30.71
CA LYS A 380 5.44 4.05 29.24
C LYS A 380 5.66 5.46 28.69
N SER A 381 6.88 5.75 28.26
CA SER A 381 7.22 7.05 27.68
C SER A 381 6.80 7.06 26.22
N HIS A 382 5.91 7.99 25.86
CA HIS A 382 5.55 8.23 24.47
C HIS A 382 6.70 8.89 23.71
N THR A 383 6.96 8.44 22.49
CA THR A 383 8.00 9.02 21.62
C THR A 383 7.56 10.38 21.07
N ASP A 384 8.50 11.14 20.52
CA ASP A 384 8.16 12.36 19.77
C ASP A 384 7.31 12.07 18.53
N VAL A 385 7.43 10.86 17.96
CA VAL A 385 6.57 10.41 16.86
C VAL A 385 5.12 10.32 17.33
N TYR A 386 4.86 9.73 18.50
CA TYR A 386 3.53 9.72 19.10
C TYR A 386 2.99 11.14 19.32
N ARG A 387 3.81 12.05 19.88
CA ARG A 387 3.41 13.44 20.10
C ARG A 387 3.05 14.14 18.79
N ARG A 388 3.81 13.90 17.71
CA ARG A 388 3.53 14.42 16.37
C ARG A 388 2.22 13.88 15.79
N VAL A 389 1.99 12.57 15.88
CA VAL A 389 0.72 11.96 15.42
C VAL A 389 -0.46 12.56 16.18
N LEU A 390 -0.33 12.65 17.51
CA LEU A 390 -1.37 13.20 18.37
C LEU A 390 -1.62 14.69 18.11
N SER A 391 -0.58 15.48 17.86
CA SER A 391 -0.73 16.90 17.57
C SER A 391 -1.48 17.13 16.26
N ILE A 392 -1.22 16.34 15.22
CA ILE A 392 -1.93 16.46 13.94
C ILE A 392 -3.39 16.02 14.07
N LEU A 393 -3.66 14.97 14.84
CA LEU A 393 -5.04 14.55 15.13
C LEU A 393 -5.82 15.59 15.95
N ARG A 394 -5.15 16.45 16.72
CA ARG A 394 -5.78 17.48 17.58
C ARG A 394 -5.85 18.87 16.95
N ASN A 395 -4.86 19.25 16.16
CA ASN A 395 -4.67 20.63 15.67
C ASN A 395 -5.15 20.83 14.23
N ASP A 396 -5.84 19.85 13.66
CA ASP A 396 -6.31 19.81 12.28
C ASP A 396 -5.18 19.89 11.24
N VAL A 397 -5.50 19.65 9.97
CA VAL A 397 -4.57 19.81 8.85
C VAL A 397 -5.04 20.98 8.00
N THR A 398 -4.22 22.01 7.81
CA THR A 398 -4.57 23.18 6.97
C THR A 398 -3.92 23.05 5.60
N ILE A 399 -4.71 23.18 4.54
CA ILE A 399 -4.24 23.15 3.15
C ILE A 399 -4.92 24.28 2.39
N GLY A 400 -4.15 25.32 2.03
CA GLY A 400 -4.72 26.55 1.48
C GLY A 400 -5.66 27.22 2.50
N ASP A 401 -6.86 27.53 2.05
CA ASP A 401 -7.95 28.11 2.85
C ASP A 401 -8.76 27.07 3.63
N LYS A 402 -8.53 25.77 3.40
CA LYS A 402 -9.29 24.69 4.03
C LYS A 402 -8.60 24.16 5.28
N LYS A 403 -9.37 24.05 6.37
CA LYS A 403 -8.97 23.41 7.62
C LYS A 403 -9.67 22.06 7.78
N PHE A 404 -8.92 20.98 7.67
CA PHE A 404 -9.42 19.60 7.72
C PHE A 404 -9.35 19.06 9.15
N GLU A 405 -10.52 18.90 9.76
CA GLU A 405 -10.69 18.36 11.12
C GLU A 405 -10.93 16.85 11.11
N PHE A 406 -10.57 16.17 12.22
CA PHE A 406 -10.78 14.74 12.35
C PHE A 406 -12.26 14.38 12.16
N LEU A 407 -12.54 13.44 11.25
CA LEU A 407 -13.89 12.97 10.97
C LEU A 407 -14.15 11.61 11.64
N ALA A 408 -13.53 10.54 11.14
CA ALA A 408 -13.65 9.17 11.64
C ALA A 408 -12.66 8.22 10.92
N TYR A 409 -12.73 6.92 11.22
CA TYR A 409 -12.01 5.86 10.50
C TYR A 409 -12.80 4.55 10.54
N SER A 410 -12.65 3.71 9.52
CA SER A 410 -13.13 2.33 9.51
C SER A 410 -12.10 1.39 10.15
N SER A 411 -12.49 0.14 10.44
CA SER A 411 -11.55 -0.86 10.98
C SER A 411 -10.42 -1.21 10.01
N SER A 412 -10.64 -1.13 8.69
CA SER A 412 -9.55 -1.33 7.72
C SER A 412 -8.58 -0.15 7.74
N GLN A 413 -9.09 1.08 7.74
CA GLN A 413 -8.28 2.29 7.81
C GLN A 413 -7.46 2.33 9.10
N LEU A 414 -8.03 1.94 10.25
CA LEU A 414 -7.29 1.84 11.50
C LEU A 414 -6.12 0.85 11.41
N ARG A 415 -6.30 -0.31 10.76
CA ARG A 415 -5.21 -1.28 10.53
C ARG A 415 -4.12 -0.74 9.60
N ASP A 416 -4.49 0.16 8.71
CA ASP A 416 -3.58 0.84 7.77
C ASP A 416 -3.10 2.19 8.33
N ASN A 417 -3.23 2.43 9.64
CA ASN A 417 -2.87 3.67 10.33
C ASN A 417 -3.42 4.93 9.64
N SER A 418 -4.67 4.89 9.19
CA SER A 418 -5.29 5.93 8.35
C SER A 418 -6.62 6.42 8.92
N VAL A 419 -6.97 7.67 8.62
CA VAL A 419 -8.19 8.35 9.08
C VAL A 419 -8.79 9.22 7.97
N TRP A 420 -10.06 9.57 8.12
CA TRP A 420 -10.72 10.62 7.34
C TRP A 420 -10.67 11.93 8.10
N MET A 421 -10.36 13.00 7.37
CA MET A 421 -10.53 14.38 7.84
C MET A 421 -11.39 15.15 6.85
N PHE A 422 -12.11 16.15 7.35
CA PHE A 422 -13.07 16.92 6.56
C PHE A 422 -12.92 18.42 6.78
N ALA A 423 -12.99 19.20 5.71
CA ALA A 423 -12.99 20.65 5.77
C ALA A 423 -14.42 21.20 5.77
N SER A 424 -14.79 21.90 6.84
CA SER A 424 -16.13 22.48 6.99
C SER A 424 -16.45 23.50 5.89
N GLU A 425 -17.66 23.45 5.34
CA GLU A 425 -18.13 24.38 4.30
C GLU A 425 -19.65 24.48 4.33
N ASN A 426 -20.19 25.69 4.10
CA ASN A 426 -21.65 25.94 4.02
C ASN A 426 -22.44 25.42 5.25
N GLY A 427 -21.87 25.54 6.45
CA GLY A 427 -22.49 25.08 7.70
C GLY A 427 -22.41 23.56 7.95
N ILE A 428 -21.88 22.79 7.00
CA ILE A 428 -21.61 21.35 7.17
C ILE A 428 -20.25 21.21 7.86
N THR A 429 -20.24 20.53 9.01
CA THR A 429 -19.05 20.27 9.83
C THR A 429 -18.79 18.78 9.99
N ALA A 430 -17.58 18.37 10.36
CA ALA A 430 -17.30 16.96 10.66
C ALA A 430 -18.15 16.45 11.82
N ALA A 431 -18.46 17.31 12.80
CA ALA A 431 -19.39 16.99 13.88
C ALA A 431 -20.82 16.72 13.36
N GLY A 432 -21.35 17.59 12.48
CA GLY A 432 -22.65 17.40 11.86
C GLY A 432 -22.71 16.15 10.97
N ILE A 433 -21.62 15.85 10.25
CA ILE A 433 -21.50 14.60 9.48
C ILE A 433 -21.54 13.38 10.41
N ARG A 434 -20.87 13.40 11.57
CA ARG A 434 -20.92 12.31 12.56
C ARG A 434 -22.33 12.14 13.16
N GLU A 435 -23.03 13.23 13.43
CA GLU A 435 -24.42 13.20 13.91
C GLU A 435 -25.36 12.59 12.85
N TRP A 436 -25.16 12.95 11.58
CA TRP A 436 -25.90 12.36 10.47
C TRP A 436 -25.68 10.84 10.30
N MET A 437 -24.51 10.30 10.69
CA MET A 437 -24.22 8.86 10.55
C MET A 437 -25.12 7.98 11.42
N GLY A 438 -25.65 8.51 12.51
CA GLY A 438 -26.51 7.78 13.45
C GLY A 438 -26.36 8.27 14.88
N ASP A 439 -27.19 7.71 15.76
CA ASP A 439 -27.14 8.00 17.19
C ASP A 439 -26.27 6.98 17.92
N PHE A 440 -25.14 7.47 18.44
CA PHE A 440 -24.16 6.66 19.17
C PHE A 440 -24.15 6.96 20.67
N ARG A 441 -25.08 7.76 21.20
CA ARG A 441 -25.07 8.27 22.59
C ARG A 441 -25.11 7.17 23.66
N GLU A 442 -25.73 6.04 23.34
CA GLU A 442 -25.82 4.88 24.24
C GLU A 442 -24.49 4.11 24.36
N ILE A 443 -23.53 4.33 23.46
CA ILE A 443 -22.28 3.57 23.42
C ILE A 443 -21.21 4.23 24.29
N ARG A 444 -21.02 3.70 25.51
CA ARG A 444 -20.03 4.22 26.47
C ARG A 444 -18.60 3.73 26.22
N ASN A 445 -18.43 2.55 25.64
CA ASN A 445 -17.10 1.99 25.37
C ASN A 445 -16.48 2.65 24.13
N VAL A 446 -15.32 3.30 24.31
CA VAL A 446 -14.63 4.08 23.28
C VAL A 446 -14.28 3.24 22.04
N ALA A 447 -13.78 2.02 22.24
CA ALA A 447 -13.43 1.14 21.12
C ALA A 447 -14.67 0.71 20.33
N LYS A 448 -15.76 0.36 21.04
CA LYS A 448 -17.05 0.03 20.41
C LYS A 448 -17.62 1.24 19.67
N TYR A 449 -17.59 2.43 20.28
CA TYR A 449 -18.03 3.69 19.68
C TYR A 449 -17.30 3.96 18.36
N ALA A 450 -15.97 3.96 18.38
CA ALA A 450 -15.16 4.17 17.18
C ALA A 450 -15.45 3.12 16.09
N ALA A 451 -15.59 1.85 16.47
CA ALA A 451 -15.93 0.78 15.55
C ALA A 451 -17.34 0.92 14.93
N ARG A 452 -18.32 1.50 15.64
CA ARG A 452 -19.66 1.77 15.11
C ARG A 452 -19.67 3.01 14.20
N LEU A 453 -19.02 4.10 14.62
CA LEU A 453 -18.88 5.32 13.83
C LEU A 453 -18.21 5.04 12.47
N GLY A 454 -17.19 4.19 12.47
CA GLY A 454 -16.46 3.80 11.27
C GLY A 454 -17.24 2.96 10.25
N GLN A 455 -18.43 2.46 10.58
CA GLN A 455 -19.17 1.57 9.67
C GLN A 455 -19.60 2.26 8.38
N SER A 456 -19.96 3.55 8.46
CA SER A 456 -20.36 4.36 7.31
C SER A 456 -19.23 4.62 6.31
N PHE A 457 -17.97 4.40 6.73
CA PHE A 457 -16.77 4.49 5.88
C PHE A 457 -16.35 3.16 5.26
N SER A 458 -17.12 2.10 5.46
CA SER A 458 -16.88 0.82 4.77
C SER A 458 -17.12 1.00 3.28
N SER A 459 -16.16 0.60 2.45
CA SER A 459 -16.35 0.51 1.00
C SER A 459 -17.56 -0.36 0.70
N SER A 460 -18.52 0.21 -0.01
CA SER A 460 -19.84 -0.40 -0.19
C SER A 460 -20.53 0.12 -1.44
N LYS A 461 -21.43 -0.68 -1.99
CA LYS A 461 -22.31 -0.26 -3.07
C LYS A 461 -23.71 -0.02 -2.52
N GLN A 462 -24.21 1.20 -2.65
CA GLN A 462 -25.60 1.53 -2.33
C GLN A 462 -26.50 0.91 -3.39
N THR A 463 -27.59 0.29 -2.93
CA THR A 463 -28.47 -0.50 -3.81
C THR A 463 -29.85 0.12 -3.94
N LEU A 464 -30.70 -0.07 -2.92
CA LEU A 464 -32.11 0.33 -2.92
C LEU A 464 -32.47 0.90 -1.55
N SER A 465 -33.40 1.85 -1.54
CA SER A 465 -34.03 2.30 -0.30
C SER A 465 -35.06 1.27 0.18
N VAL A 466 -35.10 1.03 1.49
CA VAL A 466 -36.06 0.16 2.16
C VAL A 466 -36.66 0.96 3.30
N HIS A 467 -37.96 1.28 3.20
CA HIS A 467 -38.66 2.01 4.26
C HIS A 467 -38.97 1.10 5.45
N LYS A 468 -39.27 1.68 6.62
CA LYS A 468 -39.51 0.93 7.86
C LYS A 468 -40.72 0.00 7.76
N GLU A 469 -41.67 0.28 6.88
CA GLU A 469 -42.87 -0.53 6.64
C GLU A 469 -42.59 -1.73 5.73
N GLU A 470 -41.48 -1.70 5.01
CA GLU A 470 -41.06 -2.77 4.09
C GLU A 470 -40.05 -3.73 4.73
N MET A 471 -39.69 -3.47 5.99
CA MET A 471 -38.85 -4.32 6.82
C MET A 471 -39.64 -4.81 8.04
N GLU A 472 -39.16 -5.89 8.64
CA GLU A 472 -39.69 -6.41 9.89
C GLU A 472 -38.55 -6.75 10.84
N ILE A 473 -38.83 -6.67 12.15
CA ILE A 473 -37.90 -7.14 13.18
C ILE A 473 -38.38 -8.49 13.67
N ILE A 474 -37.58 -9.52 13.42
CA ILE A 474 -37.83 -10.89 13.88
C ILE A 474 -36.98 -11.22 15.11
N SER A 475 -37.41 -12.20 15.88
CA SER A 475 -36.68 -12.65 17.07
C SER A 475 -35.36 -13.31 16.71
N ASP A 476 -34.37 -13.12 17.59
CA ASP A 476 -33.17 -13.93 17.59
C ASP A 476 -33.50 -15.38 17.97
N VAL A 477 -32.86 -16.34 17.31
CA VAL A 477 -32.95 -17.75 17.67
C VAL A 477 -31.98 -18.00 18.81
N LYS A 478 -32.53 -18.28 19.99
CA LYS A 478 -31.77 -18.45 21.22
C LYS A 478 -32.04 -19.80 21.85
N ILE A 479 -31.00 -20.42 22.37
CA ILE A 479 -31.09 -21.67 23.13
C ILE A 479 -30.25 -21.51 24.38
N GLU A 480 -30.82 -21.86 25.53
CA GLU A 480 -30.12 -21.91 26.80
C GLU A 480 -29.62 -23.34 27.03
N THR A 481 -28.31 -23.49 27.26
CA THR A 481 -27.69 -24.77 27.58
C THR A 481 -26.73 -24.58 28.74
N ASP A 482 -26.85 -25.43 29.77
CA ASP A 482 -25.99 -25.38 30.96
C ASP A 482 -25.92 -23.99 31.62
N GLY A 483 -27.04 -23.24 31.59
CA GLY A 483 -27.14 -21.88 32.14
C GLY A 483 -26.54 -20.76 31.28
N VAL A 484 -26.08 -21.07 30.06
CA VAL A 484 -25.56 -20.08 29.10
C VAL A 484 -26.54 -19.91 27.94
N GLU A 485 -27.00 -18.68 27.72
CA GLU A 485 -27.84 -18.32 26.57
C GLU A 485 -26.98 -18.10 25.31
N TYR A 486 -27.12 -18.97 24.32
CA TYR A 486 -26.47 -18.81 23.03
C TYR A 486 -27.42 -18.29 21.96
N VAL A 487 -26.95 -17.34 21.14
CA VAL A 487 -27.68 -16.79 20.00
C VAL A 487 -27.21 -17.46 18.71
N PHE A 488 -28.03 -18.36 18.16
CA PHE A 488 -27.73 -19.10 16.92
C PHE A 488 -27.83 -18.23 15.68
N SER A 489 -28.61 -17.16 15.74
CA SER A 489 -28.84 -16.22 14.63
C SER A 489 -28.02 -14.92 14.74
N ASP A 490 -26.94 -14.88 15.53
CA ASP A 490 -26.21 -13.63 15.77
C ASP A 490 -25.64 -13.08 14.46
N GLY A 491 -26.11 -11.89 14.08
CA GLY A 491 -25.61 -11.18 12.91
C GLY A 491 -26.26 -11.57 11.57
N ILE A 492 -27.28 -12.45 11.54
CA ILE A 492 -27.95 -12.84 10.29
C ILE A 492 -29.45 -12.56 10.27
N GLY A 493 -29.93 -12.06 9.14
CA GLY A 493 -31.34 -11.82 8.83
C GLY A 493 -31.76 -12.48 7.52
N LYS A 494 -32.96 -12.12 7.03
CA LYS A 494 -33.56 -12.69 5.82
C LYS A 494 -33.83 -11.62 4.78
N ILE A 495 -33.74 -12.00 3.52
CA ILE A 495 -34.12 -11.16 2.37
C ILE A 495 -35.05 -11.96 1.47
N CYS A 496 -36.17 -11.38 1.03
CA CYS A 496 -37.08 -12.09 0.14
C CYS A 496 -36.48 -12.26 -1.27
N PRO A 497 -36.82 -13.34 -2.01
CA PRO A 497 -36.20 -13.64 -3.30
C PRO A 497 -36.38 -12.53 -4.34
N LYS A 498 -37.58 -11.94 -4.39
CA LYS A 498 -37.90 -10.84 -5.33
C LYS A 498 -37.04 -9.60 -5.07
N PHE A 499 -36.76 -9.29 -3.79
CA PHE A 499 -35.92 -8.14 -3.44
C PHE A 499 -34.44 -8.45 -3.64
N ALA A 500 -33.98 -9.65 -3.27
CA ALA A 500 -32.62 -10.13 -3.53
C ALA A 500 -32.22 -10.03 -5.00
N GLN A 501 -33.13 -10.39 -5.94
CA GLN A 501 -32.90 -10.23 -7.38
C GLN A 501 -32.69 -8.76 -7.78
N LYS A 502 -33.46 -7.83 -7.21
CA LYS A 502 -33.30 -6.39 -7.50
C LYS A 502 -31.98 -5.86 -6.94
N VAL A 503 -31.60 -6.28 -5.73
CA VAL A 503 -30.32 -5.96 -5.10
C VAL A 503 -29.15 -6.50 -5.96
N ALA A 504 -29.22 -7.77 -6.40
CA ALA A 504 -28.20 -8.39 -7.25
C ALA A 504 -27.99 -7.61 -8.56
N LYS A 505 -29.07 -7.19 -9.23
CA LYS A 505 -29.01 -6.36 -10.44
C LYS A 505 -28.31 -5.01 -10.17
N LYS A 506 -28.60 -4.37 -9.04
CA LYS A 506 -27.91 -3.13 -8.62
C LYS A 506 -26.44 -3.36 -8.25
N CYS A 507 -26.07 -4.57 -7.84
CA CYS A 507 -24.68 -4.98 -7.65
C CYS A 507 -23.96 -5.37 -8.95
N ASP A 508 -24.53 -5.09 -10.12
CA ASP A 508 -24.05 -5.50 -11.46
C ASP A 508 -23.95 -7.02 -11.66
N ILE A 509 -24.66 -7.80 -10.84
CA ILE A 509 -24.72 -9.26 -10.94
C ILE A 509 -25.87 -9.62 -11.87
N LYS A 510 -25.53 -9.94 -13.13
CA LYS A 510 -26.53 -10.20 -14.18
C LYS A 510 -26.86 -11.68 -14.38
N SER A 511 -25.96 -12.59 -14.00
CA SER A 511 -26.08 -14.03 -14.33
C SER A 511 -26.91 -14.84 -13.34
N HIS A 512 -26.94 -14.44 -12.07
CA HIS A 512 -27.65 -15.15 -11.01
C HIS A 512 -27.91 -14.23 -9.82
N THR A 513 -28.72 -14.69 -8.87
CA THR A 513 -28.91 -14.01 -7.58
C THR A 513 -28.10 -14.72 -6.51
N PRO A 514 -27.17 -14.04 -5.82
CA PRO A 514 -26.48 -14.60 -4.67
C PRO A 514 -27.46 -15.04 -3.58
N SER A 515 -27.12 -16.11 -2.85
CA SER A 515 -27.93 -16.63 -1.76
C SER A 515 -27.78 -15.83 -0.46
N ALA A 516 -26.72 -15.04 -0.32
CA ALA A 516 -26.53 -14.18 0.85
C ALA A 516 -25.80 -12.88 0.49
N PHE A 517 -26.10 -11.82 1.25
CA PHE A 517 -25.50 -10.50 1.11
C PHE A 517 -25.00 -9.99 2.46
N GLN A 518 -23.77 -9.52 2.52
CA GLN A 518 -23.29 -8.74 3.66
C GLN A 518 -23.78 -7.30 3.50
N ILE A 519 -24.50 -6.80 4.51
CA ILE A 519 -25.21 -5.53 4.42
C ILE A 519 -24.81 -4.52 5.51
N ARG A 520 -25.06 -3.25 5.21
CA ARG A 520 -25.25 -2.16 6.18
C ARG A 520 -26.55 -1.46 5.85
N TYR A 521 -27.44 -1.35 6.81
CA TYR A 521 -28.74 -0.72 6.65
C TYR A 521 -29.11 -0.01 7.94
N ALA A 522 -29.37 1.30 7.92
CA ALA A 522 -29.48 2.10 9.13
C ALA A 522 -28.29 1.81 10.09
N GLY A 523 -28.56 1.45 11.35
CA GLY A 523 -27.60 0.95 12.32
C GLY A 523 -27.48 -0.57 12.42
N TYR A 524 -28.04 -1.31 11.45
CA TYR A 524 -27.91 -2.77 11.33
C TYR A 524 -26.66 -3.16 10.54
N LYS A 525 -25.92 -4.14 11.07
CA LYS A 525 -24.76 -4.79 10.44
C LYS A 525 -24.95 -6.29 10.52
N GLY A 526 -24.75 -6.96 9.40
CA GLY A 526 -24.77 -8.42 9.34
C GLY A 526 -24.83 -8.98 7.93
N VAL A 527 -25.28 -10.23 7.83
CA VAL A 527 -25.62 -10.92 6.59
C VAL A 527 -27.15 -11.03 6.47
N VAL A 528 -27.68 -10.98 5.25
CA VAL A 528 -29.06 -11.41 4.96
C VAL A 528 -29.04 -12.53 3.95
N ALA A 529 -29.70 -13.63 4.28
CA ALA A 529 -29.81 -14.81 3.43
C ALA A 529 -31.17 -14.86 2.73
N VAL A 530 -31.21 -15.39 1.50
CA VAL A 530 -32.44 -15.55 0.75
C VAL A 530 -33.29 -16.62 1.42
N ASP A 531 -34.48 -16.22 1.88
CA ASP A 531 -35.50 -17.12 2.41
C ASP A 531 -36.65 -17.22 1.39
N PRO A 532 -36.85 -18.38 0.73
CA PRO A 532 -37.92 -18.58 -0.24
C PRO A 532 -39.33 -18.33 0.31
N THR A 533 -39.50 -18.45 1.62
CA THR A 533 -40.80 -18.26 2.30
C THR A 533 -41.06 -16.81 2.70
N SER A 534 -40.03 -15.95 2.71
CA SER A 534 -40.17 -14.56 3.12
C SER A 534 -40.83 -13.71 2.02
N VAL A 535 -41.81 -12.90 2.42
CA VAL A 535 -42.48 -11.90 1.57
C VAL A 535 -42.00 -10.48 1.84
N THR A 536 -41.57 -10.20 3.07
CA THR A 536 -41.04 -8.90 3.52
C THR A 536 -39.67 -8.65 2.88
N LYS A 537 -39.34 -7.40 2.49
CA LYS A 537 -38.07 -7.13 1.78
C LYS A 537 -36.87 -7.53 2.63
N LEU A 538 -36.87 -7.13 3.91
CA LEU A 538 -35.82 -7.45 4.88
C LEU A 538 -36.45 -7.86 6.21
N SER A 539 -36.01 -8.99 6.75
CA SER A 539 -36.34 -9.42 8.11
C SER A 539 -35.07 -9.39 8.96
N LEU A 540 -34.96 -8.43 9.88
CA LEU A 540 -33.73 -8.17 10.64
C LEU A 540 -33.90 -8.55 12.11
N ARG A 541 -32.79 -8.85 12.79
CA ARG A 541 -32.77 -9.29 14.19
C ARG A 541 -32.18 -8.24 15.13
N LYS A 542 -32.48 -8.37 16.44
CA LYS A 542 -31.97 -7.44 17.45
C LYS A 542 -30.44 -7.53 17.57
N SER A 543 -29.88 -8.74 17.50
CA SER A 543 -28.42 -8.97 17.45
C SER A 543 -27.72 -8.17 16.35
N MET A 544 -28.37 -7.94 15.21
CA MET A 544 -27.84 -7.17 14.08
C MET A 544 -27.83 -5.65 14.33
N ARG A 545 -28.68 -5.13 15.22
CA ARG A 545 -28.80 -3.68 15.48
C ARG A 545 -27.65 -3.23 16.39
N LYS A 546 -26.77 -2.38 15.86
CA LYS A 546 -25.55 -1.97 16.55
C LYS A 546 -25.60 -0.53 17.08
N TYR A 547 -26.47 0.30 16.53
CA TYR A 547 -26.84 1.66 16.97
C TYR A 547 -28.17 2.06 16.32
N THR A 548 -28.76 3.19 16.70
CA THR A 548 -30.02 3.72 16.15
C THR A 548 -29.74 4.69 14.99
N SER A 549 -30.54 4.62 13.93
CA SER A 549 -30.43 5.50 12.76
C SER A 549 -31.73 5.45 11.96
N ASP A 550 -32.10 6.56 11.34
CA ASP A 550 -33.28 6.68 10.46
C ASP A 550 -32.97 6.49 8.98
N ASN A 551 -31.72 6.15 8.63
CA ASN A 551 -31.30 5.97 7.26
C ASN A 551 -31.96 4.73 6.62
N THR A 552 -32.59 4.90 5.44
CA THR A 552 -33.31 3.85 4.73
C THR A 552 -32.52 3.21 3.58
N GLU A 553 -31.26 3.60 3.36
CA GLU A 553 -30.46 3.10 2.25
C GLU A 553 -29.78 1.76 2.59
N LEU A 554 -29.99 0.77 1.73
CA LEU A 554 -29.33 -0.53 1.81
C LEU A 554 -27.98 -0.51 1.08
N ASP A 555 -26.91 -0.69 1.84
CA ASP A 555 -25.56 -0.87 1.30
C ASP A 555 -25.14 -2.34 1.32
N VAL A 556 -24.64 -2.83 0.19
CA VAL A 556 -24.05 -4.16 0.06
C VAL A 556 -22.53 -4.05 0.04
N LEU A 557 -21.86 -4.81 0.91
CA LEU A 557 -20.40 -4.84 1.04
C LEU A 557 -19.79 -6.05 0.33
N SER A 558 -20.48 -7.18 0.37
CA SER A 558 -20.09 -8.44 -0.24
C SER A 558 -21.31 -9.34 -0.40
N TRP A 559 -21.15 -10.47 -1.08
CA TRP A 559 -22.19 -11.46 -1.32
C TRP A 559 -21.59 -12.85 -1.46
N SER A 560 -22.43 -13.88 -1.36
CA SER A 560 -22.02 -15.26 -1.58
C SER A 560 -21.59 -15.48 -3.03
N LYS A 561 -20.42 -16.10 -3.21
CA LYS A 561 -19.79 -16.33 -4.52
C LYS A 561 -18.70 -17.37 -4.38
N PHE A 562 -18.27 -17.94 -5.50
CA PHE A 562 -17.07 -18.77 -5.57
C PHE A 562 -15.87 -18.05 -4.92
N GLN A 563 -15.34 -18.65 -3.84
CA GLN A 563 -14.08 -18.23 -3.25
C GLN A 563 -13.19 -19.46 -3.02
N PRO A 564 -11.98 -19.50 -3.62
CA PRO A 564 -11.04 -20.58 -3.37
C PRO A 564 -10.63 -20.58 -1.90
N CYS A 565 -10.42 -21.77 -1.34
CA CYS A 565 -9.88 -21.92 0.01
C CYS A 565 -8.38 -22.18 -0.03
N PHE A 566 -7.73 -21.74 1.04
CA PHE A 566 -6.30 -21.94 1.21
C PHE A 566 -6.04 -22.36 2.65
N LEU A 567 -5.16 -23.33 2.83
CA LEU A 567 -4.48 -23.50 4.10
C LEU A 567 -3.57 -22.29 4.35
N ASN A 568 -3.35 -22.02 5.62
CA ASN A 568 -2.41 -21.03 6.11
C ASN A 568 -1.65 -21.65 7.31
N ARG A 569 -0.65 -20.94 7.83
CA ARG A 569 0.16 -21.44 8.95
C ARG A 569 -0.66 -21.88 10.17
N GLN A 570 -1.70 -21.13 10.55
CA GLN A 570 -2.54 -21.44 11.71
C GLN A 570 -3.31 -22.74 11.50
N LEU A 571 -4.01 -22.87 10.37
CA LEU A 571 -4.75 -24.09 10.04
C LEU A 571 -3.83 -25.31 9.94
N ILE A 572 -2.65 -25.17 9.32
CA ILE A 572 -1.66 -26.27 9.23
C ILE A 572 -1.24 -26.72 10.63
N THR A 573 -0.88 -25.78 11.51
CA THR A 573 -0.48 -26.08 12.88
C THR A 573 -1.58 -26.79 13.65
N LEU A 574 -2.83 -26.33 13.55
CA LEU A 574 -3.96 -26.94 14.26
C LEU A 574 -4.31 -28.32 13.68
N LEU A 575 -4.37 -28.48 12.36
CA LEU A 575 -4.66 -29.76 11.73
C LEU A 575 -3.57 -30.81 12.04
N SER A 576 -2.29 -30.40 12.01
CA SER A 576 -1.17 -31.26 12.42
C SER A 576 -1.31 -31.69 13.89
N THR A 577 -1.63 -30.76 14.79
CA THR A 577 -1.88 -31.03 16.22
C THR A 577 -3.04 -32.02 16.43
N LEU A 578 -4.08 -31.93 15.61
CA LEU A 578 -5.23 -32.83 15.65
C LEU A 578 -4.98 -34.18 14.94
N GLY A 579 -3.78 -34.39 14.38
CA GLY A 579 -3.31 -35.68 13.88
C GLY A 579 -3.33 -35.84 12.35
N VAL A 580 -3.56 -34.77 11.58
CA VAL A 580 -3.32 -34.81 10.13
C VAL A 580 -1.81 -34.92 9.88
N GLN A 581 -1.38 -35.91 9.11
CA GLN A 581 0.04 -36.17 8.89
C GLN A 581 0.69 -35.05 8.07
N ASP A 582 1.90 -34.63 8.46
CA ASP A 582 2.59 -33.51 7.82
C ASP A 582 2.85 -33.72 6.32
N GLN A 583 3.05 -34.99 5.90
CA GLN A 583 3.19 -35.38 4.50
C GLN A 583 1.98 -34.99 3.62
N VAL A 584 0.79 -34.90 4.21
CA VAL A 584 -0.42 -34.41 3.51
C VAL A 584 -0.21 -32.95 3.11
N PHE A 585 0.26 -32.08 4.02
CA PHE A 585 0.47 -30.67 3.70
C PHE A 585 1.55 -30.48 2.63
N GLU A 586 2.62 -31.27 2.69
CA GLU A 586 3.66 -31.26 1.65
C GLU A 586 3.12 -31.69 0.29
N LYS A 587 2.27 -32.72 0.26
CA LYS A 587 1.57 -33.17 -0.95
C LYS A 587 0.68 -32.06 -1.52
N LYS A 588 -0.17 -31.44 -0.69
CA LYS A 588 -1.03 -30.32 -1.13
C LYS A 588 -0.21 -29.12 -1.61
N GLN A 589 0.93 -28.84 -0.98
CA GLN A 589 1.86 -27.79 -1.42
C GLN A 589 2.41 -28.07 -2.83
N ARG A 590 2.80 -29.32 -3.14
CA ARG A 590 3.25 -29.72 -4.48
C ARG A 590 2.13 -29.58 -5.51
N GLU A 591 0.91 -29.99 -5.18
CA GLU A 591 -0.26 -29.89 -6.07
C GLU A 591 -0.66 -28.44 -6.37
N ALA A 592 -0.58 -27.55 -5.38
CA ALA A 592 -0.95 -26.14 -5.50
C ALA A 592 0.02 -25.30 -6.37
N GLY A 593 1.21 -25.82 -6.69
CA GLY A 593 2.25 -25.12 -7.47
C GLY A 593 1.93 -24.88 -8.95
N ASN A 594 0.88 -25.49 -9.50
CA ASN A 594 0.53 -25.37 -10.92
C ASN A 594 -0.36 -24.14 -11.20
N VAL A 595 0.21 -23.11 -11.84
CA VAL A 595 -0.43 -21.79 -12.02
C VAL A 595 -1.32 -21.73 -13.27
N ASN A 596 -2.61 -21.41 -13.09
CA ASN A 596 -3.62 -21.29 -14.18
C ASN A 596 -3.59 -19.97 -14.99
N VAL A 597 -2.98 -18.88 -14.50
CA VAL A 597 -3.06 -17.56 -15.18
C VAL A 597 -2.20 -17.49 -16.44
N LEU A 598 -1.12 -18.26 -16.49
CA LEU A 598 -0.18 -18.30 -17.63
C LEU A 598 -0.60 -19.33 -18.68
N ARG A 599 -1.61 -20.15 -18.35
CA ARG A 599 -2.21 -21.11 -19.26
C ARG A 599 -2.82 -20.40 -20.46
N GLU A 600 -3.46 -19.25 -20.30
CA GLU A 600 -4.06 -18.54 -21.45
C GLU A 600 -3.01 -18.00 -22.44
N MET A 601 -1.87 -17.49 -21.96
CA MET A 601 -0.77 -17.05 -22.83
C MET A 601 -0.12 -18.23 -23.56
N LEU A 602 0.03 -19.38 -22.89
CA LEU A 602 0.48 -20.63 -23.49
C LEU A 602 -0.53 -21.18 -24.51
N MET A 603 -1.83 -21.07 -24.24
CA MET A 603 -2.92 -21.50 -25.13
C MET A 603 -3.03 -20.62 -26.39
N CYS A 604 -2.53 -19.38 -26.36
CA CYS A 604 -2.38 -18.53 -27.55
C CYS A 604 -1.13 -18.85 -28.39
N GLY A 605 -0.37 -19.91 -28.06
CA GLY A 605 0.76 -20.39 -28.86
C GLY A 605 2.10 -19.72 -28.58
N TYR A 606 2.18 -18.82 -27.59
CA TYR A 606 3.46 -18.25 -27.17
C TYR A 606 4.28 -19.29 -26.41
N LYS A 607 5.50 -19.55 -26.89
CA LYS A 607 6.45 -20.45 -26.22
C LYS A 607 7.29 -19.64 -25.21
N PRO A 608 7.40 -20.06 -23.94
CA PRO A 608 8.24 -19.40 -22.93
C PRO A 608 9.68 -19.16 -23.37
N ASP A 609 10.21 -20.09 -24.17
CA ASP A 609 11.59 -20.12 -24.63
C ASP A 609 11.83 -19.19 -25.83
N ALA A 610 10.76 -18.77 -26.51
CA ALA A 610 10.81 -17.91 -27.69
C ALA A 610 10.61 -16.43 -27.37
N GLU A 611 9.97 -16.09 -26.24
CA GLU A 611 9.69 -14.70 -25.88
C GLU A 611 10.22 -14.33 -24.48
N PRO A 612 11.33 -13.55 -24.39
CA PRO A 612 11.97 -13.19 -23.14
C PRO A 612 11.07 -12.45 -22.14
N TYR A 613 10.13 -11.60 -22.60
CA TYR A 613 9.20 -10.91 -21.70
C TYR A 613 8.23 -11.90 -21.05
N LEU A 614 7.70 -12.86 -21.81
CA LEU A 614 6.83 -13.91 -21.28
C LEU A 614 7.59 -14.79 -20.28
N SER A 615 8.84 -15.16 -20.60
CA SER A 615 9.71 -15.91 -19.69
C SER A 615 9.97 -15.16 -18.38
N MET A 616 10.27 -13.86 -18.45
CA MET A 616 10.47 -13.02 -17.27
C MET A 616 9.18 -12.90 -16.44
N MET A 617 8.03 -12.70 -17.08
CA MET A 617 6.74 -12.65 -16.39
C MET A 617 6.39 -13.98 -15.72
N LEU A 618 6.67 -15.11 -16.39
CA LEU A 618 6.53 -16.47 -15.84
C LEU A 618 7.38 -16.64 -14.58
N GLN A 619 8.66 -16.24 -14.64
CA GLN A 619 9.58 -16.30 -13.52
C GLN A 619 9.13 -15.40 -12.36
N ILE A 620 8.67 -14.17 -12.63
CA ILE A 620 8.17 -13.26 -11.59
C ILE A 620 6.92 -13.84 -10.91
N VAL A 621 5.95 -14.35 -11.67
CA VAL A 621 4.75 -14.97 -11.11
C VAL A 621 5.12 -16.20 -10.29
N HIS A 622 6.00 -17.06 -10.80
CA HIS A 622 6.48 -18.23 -10.07
C HIS A 622 7.18 -17.84 -8.76
N THR A 623 8.13 -16.89 -8.81
CA THR A 623 8.84 -16.38 -7.63
C THR A 623 7.87 -15.72 -6.63
N SER A 624 6.86 -14.98 -7.10
CA SER A 624 5.82 -14.39 -6.25
C SER A 624 4.99 -15.47 -5.54
N LYS A 625 4.60 -16.54 -6.24
CA LYS A 625 3.88 -17.67 -5.63
C LYS A 625 4.74 -18.44 -4.64
N LEU A 626 6.00 -18.70 -4.97
CA LEU A 626 6.95 -19.30 -4.03
C LEU A 626 7.17 -18.42 -2.80
N LEU A 627 7.19 -17.09 -2.97
CA LEU A 627 7.30 -16.15 -1.86
C LEU A 627 6.07 -16.17 -0.96
N GLU A 628 4.87 -16.23 -1.52
CA GLU A 628 3.62 -16.38 -0.74
C GLU A 628 3.56 -17.72 -0.01
N LEU A 629 3.99 -18.82 -0.65
CA LEU A 629 4.13 -20.13 0.02
C LEU A 629 5.14 -20.04 1.17
N ARG A 630 6.34 -19.48 0.93
CA ARG A 630 7.38 -19.34 1.96
C ARG A 630 6.94 -18.45 3.12
N LYS A 631 6.33 -17.29 2.83
CA LYS A 631 6.00 -16.28 3.86
C LYS A 631 4.67 -16.52 4.55
N LYS A 632 3.69 -17.13 3.89
CA LYS A 632 2.32 -17.27 4.42
C LYS A 632 1.78 -18.70 4.42
N SER A 633 2.51 -19.65 3.83
CA SER A 633 2.05 -21.04 3.65
C SER A 633 0.68 -21.11 3.00
N ARG A 634 0.43 -20.23 2.01
CA ARG A 634 -0.86 -20.10 1.31
C ARG A 634 -1.05 -21.24 0.30
N ILE A 635 -1.45 -22.41 0.77
CA ILE A 635 -1.62 -23.63 -0.06
C ILE A 635 -3.07 -23.73 -0.52
N CYS A 636 -3.33 -23.76 -1.83
CA CYS A 636 -4.68 -23.88 -2.37
C CYS A 636 -5.23 -25.30 -2.18
N ILE A 637 -6.47 -25.43 -1.73
CA ILE A 637 -7.14 -26.74 -1.61
C ILE A 637 -8.26 -26.83 -2.64
N SER A 638 -8.21 -27.88 -3.48
CA SER A 638 -9.18 -28.10 -4.57
C SER A 638 -10.55 -28.51 -4.05
N ASP A 639 -10.57 -29.41 -3.07
CA ASP A 639 -11.75 -29.96 -2.40
C ASP A 639 -12.12 -29.17 -1.14
N GLY A 640 -12.15 -27.84 -1.29
CA GLY A 640 -12.68 -26.96 -0.27
C GLY A 640 -13.01 -25.57 -0.81
N ARG A 641 -13.75 -24.78 -0.04
CA ARG A 641 -14.14 -23.41 -0.37
C ARG A 641 -14.10 -22.52 0.86
N SER A 642 -13.86 -21.23 0.62
CA SER A 642 -14.07 -20.20 1.63
C SER A 642 -15.53 -19.77 1.50
N LEU A 643 -16.37 -20.01 2.51
CA LEU A 643 -17.82 -19.88 2.39
C LEU A 643 -18.37 -18.88 3.41
N MET A 644 -19.33 -18.06 3.00
CA MET A 644 -20.07 -17.20 3.92
C MET A 644 -20.96 -18.06 4.82
N GLY A 645 -20.96 -17.78 6.13
CA GLY A 645 -21.86 -18.45 7.07
C GLY A 645 -23.31 -18.02 6.88
N CYS A 646 -24.23 -18.97 6.95
CA CYS A 646 -25.67 -18.78 6.91
C CYS A 646 -26.37 -19.64 7.96
N LEU A 647 -27.61 -19.32 8.27
CA LEU A 647 -28.45 -20.04 9.21
C LEU A 647 -29.53 -20.84 8.47
N ASP A 648 -29.78 -22.06 8.93
CA ASP A 648 -30.92 -22.85 8.49
C ASP A 648 -32.23 -22.37 9.11
N GLU A 649 -32.91 -21.45 8.43
CA GLU A 649 -34.23 -20.94 8.80
C GLU A 649 -35.33 -22.03 8.68
N THR A 650 -35.09 -23.14 7.98
CA THR A 650 -36.08 -24.23 7.81
C THR A 650 -36.13 -25.19 8.98
N ARG A 651 -35.12 -25.14 9.88
CA ARG A 651 -34.99 -26.00 11.06
C ARG A 651 -34.90 -27.49 10.70
N THR A 652 -34.30 -27.80 9.56
CA THR A 652 -34.17 -29.18 9.05
C THR A 652 -32.84 -29.81 9.43
N LEU A 653 -31.75 -29.04 9.53
CA LEU A 653 -30.45 -29.54 9.97
C LEU A 653 -30.46 -29.85 11.47
N GLU A 654 -29.85 -30.98 11.83
CA GLU A 654 -29.57 -31.35 13.21
C GLU A 654 -28.22 -30.79 13.69
N TYR A 655 -28.01 -30.79 15.01
CA TYR A 655 -26.72 -30.41 15.56
C TYR A 655 -25.61 -31.36 15.08
N GLY A 656 -24.46 -30.80 14.70
CA GLY A 656 -23.36 -31.52 14.05
C GLY A 656 -23.47 -31.60 12.53
N GLN A 657 -24.58 -31.13 11.93
CA GLN A 657 -24.77 -31.12 10.48
C GLN A 657 -24.57 -29.74 9.87
N VAL A 658 -24.22 -29.69 8.58
CA VAL A 658 -24.20 -28.48 7.76
C VAL A 658 -24.76 -28.78 6.36
N PHE A 659 -25.24 -27.75 5.67
CA PHE A 659 -25.53 -27.84 4.23
C PHE A 659 -24.53 -26.99 3.44
N VAL A 660 -23.94 -27.59 2.39
CA VAL A 660 -22.95 -26.95 1.54
C VAL A 660 -23.20 -27.30 0.08
N GLN A 661 -23.48 -26.29 -0.73
CA GLN A 661 -23.61 -26.40 -2.19
C GLN A 661 -22.75 -25.34 -2.86
N VAL A 662 -21.86 -25.77 -3.75
CA VAL A 662 -20.81 -24.92 -4.34
C VAL A 662 -20.93 -24.87 -5.85
N SER A 663 -20.57 -23.72 -6.43
CA SER A 663 -20.43 -23.58 -7.88
C SER A 663 -19.18 -24.31 -8.40
N ARG A 664 -19.31 -24.98 -9.55
CA ARG A 664 -18.18 -25.62 -10.24
C ARG A 664 -17.43 -24.60 -11.08
N VAL A 665 -16.10 -24.71 -11.12
CA VAL A 665 -15.28 -23.96 -12.08
C VAL A 665 -15.60 -24.51 -13.47
N GLY A 666 -16.14 -23.69 -14.36
CA GLY A 666 -16.48 -24.08 -15.73
C GLY A 666 -15.26 -24.64 -16.46
N ARG A 667 -15.13 -25.97 -16.52
CA ARG A 667 -14.33 -26.63 -17.56
C ARG A 667 -15.15 -26.55 -18.84
N LYS A 668 -14.85 -25.61 -19.74
CA LYS A 668 -15.20 -25.80 -21.15
C LYS A 668 -14.41 -27.01 -21.64
N GLN A 669 -14.98 -28.21 -21.52
CA GLN A 669 -14.50 -29.35 -22.29
C GLN A 669 -14.98 -29.15 -23.72
N ASN A 670 -14.04 -28.82 -24.62
CA ASN A 670 -14.24 -28.95 -26.05
C ASN A 670 -14.30 -30.45 -26.39
N HIS A 671 -15.47 -31.05 -26.28
CA HIS A 671 -15.80 -32.23 -27.07
C HIS A 671 -17.18 -32.01 -27.67
N GLY A 672 -17.21 -31.89 -29.00
CA GLY A 672 -18.43 -31.84 -29.76
C GLY A 672 -19.24 -33.11 -29.51
N ASN A 673 -20.40 -32.94 -28.92
CA ASN A 673 -21.64 -33.65 -29.21
C ASN A 673 -22.72 -33.03 -28.32
N ALA A 674 -23.37 -32.00 -28.85
CA ALA A 674 -24.60 -31.53 -28.27
C ALA A 674 -25.68 -32.56 -28.59
N TRP A 675 -26.39 -33.02 -27.55
CA TRP A 675 -27.84 -33.28 -27.45
C TRP A 675 -28.07 -34.37 -26.40
N SER A 676 -28.13 -33.97 -25.12
CA SER A 676 -29.17 -34.38 -24.14
C SER A 676 -28.87 -33.70 -22.79
N GLY A 677 -29.92 -33.29 -22.08
CA GLY A 677 -29.87 -32.27 -21.02
C GLY A 677 -29.37 -32.74 -19.65
N SER A 678 -28.59 -31.87 -19.01
CA SER A 678 -28.82 -31.35 -17.64
C SER A 678 -27.67 -30.38 -17.26
N ASP A 679 -28.04 -29.17 -16.84
CA ASP A 679 -27.14 -28.08 -16.41
C ASP A 679 -26.39 -28.41 -15.10
N GLN A 680 -25.39 -29.31 -15.13
CA GLN A 680 -24.58 -29.63 -13.93
C GLN A 680 -23.44 -28.61 -13.69
N HIS A 681 -23.79 -27.36 -13.34
CA HIS A 681 -22.83 -26.31 -12.93
C HIS A 681 -22.60 -26.19 -11.41
N THR A 682 -23.23 -27.05 -10.59
CA THR A 682 -23.16 -27.02 -9.12
C THR A 682 -22.76 -28.39 -8.54
N ARG A 683 -22.25 -28.41 -7.30
CA ARG A 683 -21.94 -29.63 -6.52
C ARG A 683 -22.49 -29.47 -5.11
N ILE A 684 -23.38 -30.37 -4.71
CA ILE A 684 -23.74 -30.55 -3.30
C ILE A 684 -22.64 -31.39 -2.64
N VAL A 685 -22.19 -30.98 -1.46
CA VAL A 685 -21.19 -31.69 -0.68
C VAL A 685 -21.90 -32.55 0.35
N GLU A 686 -21.55 -33.83 0.40
CA GLU A 686 -22.09 -34.80 1.35
C GLU A 686 -20.94 -35.55 2.01
N GLY A 687 -21.15 -35.95 3.28
CA GLY A 687 -20.15 -36.64 4.10
C GLY A 687 -19.39 -35.69 5.03
N THR A 688 -18.26 -36.14 5.55
CA THR A 688 -17.52 -35.41 6.59
C THR A 688 -16.79 -34.20 6.02
N VAL A 689 -16.92 -33.05 6.70
CA VAL A 689 -16.24 -31.81 6.36
C VAL A 689 -15.51 -31.23 7.56
N VAL A 690 -14.39 -30.55 7.29
CA VAL A 690 -13.70 -29.70 8.26
C VAL A 690 -14.16 -28.26 8.05
N VAL A 691 -14.57 -27.62 9.14
CA VAL A 691 -14.98 -26.22 9.20
C VAL A 691 -14.12 -25.48 10.21
N ALA A 692 -13.57 -24.34 9.82
CA ALA A 692 -12.82 -23.46 10.71
C ALA A 692 -12.96 -22.00 10.28
N LYS A 693 -12.84 -21.07 11.22
CA LYS A 693 -12.82 -19.63 10.95
C LYS A 693 -11.44 -19.06 11.24
N ASN A 694 -10.88 -18.30 10.30
CA ASN A 694 -9.59 -17.63 10.50
C ASN A 694 -9.76 -16.21 11.08
N PRO A 695 -8.89 -15.76 12.00
CA PRO A 695 -7.82 -16.54 12.63
C PRO A 695 -8.38 -17.59 13.60
N CYS A 696 -7.74 -18.75 13.65
CA CYS A 696 -8.03 -19.83 14.62
C CYS A 696 -6.75 -20.10 15.43
N LEU A 697 -6.91 -20.32 16.73
CA LEU A 697 -5.78 -20.41 17.66
C LEU A 697 -5.88 -21.61 18.60
N HIS A 698 -7.10 -22.06 18.92
CA HIS A 698 -7.34 -23.22 19.76
C HIS A 698 -7.61 -24.46 18.90
N PRO A 699 -7.10 -25.66 19.24
CA PRO A 699 -7.40 -26.88 18.46
C PRO A 699 -8.90 -27.17 18.29
N GLY A 700 -9.71 -26.80 19.28
CA GLY A 700 -11.17 -26.91 19.21
C GLY A 700 -11.87 -25.96 18.23
N ASP A 701 -11.16 -24.96 17.67
CA ASP A 701 -11.68 -24.04 16.64
C ASP A 701 -11.89 -24.72 15.29
N VAL A 702 -11.27 -25.89 15.10
CA VAL A 702 -11.44 -26.74 13.93
C VAL A 702 -12.51 -27.76 14.24
N ARG A 703 -13.66 -27.65 13.56
CA ARG A 703 -14.82 -28.53 13.75
C ARG A 703 -14.90 -29.55 12.63
N VAL A 704 -15.27 -30.78 12.98
CA VAL A 704 -15.59 -31.84 12.02
C VAL A 704 -17.10 -32.04 12.04
N LEU A 705 -17.75 -31.74 10.93
CA LEU A 705 -19.22 -31.72 10.81
C LEU A 705 -19.68 -32.64 9.66
N GLY A 706 -20.95 -33.04 9.69
CA GLY A 706 -21.57 -33.82 8.61
C GLY A 706 -22.26 -32.92 7.59
N ALA A 707 -21.74 -32.87 6.36
CA ALA A 707 -22.44 -32.24 5.25
C ALA A 707 -23.56 -33.18 4.75
N VAL A 708 -24.78 -32.67 4.70
CA VAL A 708 -25.99 -33.43 4.32
C VAL A 708 -26.76 -32.71 3.23
N ASN A 709 -27.33 -33.46 2.29
CA ASN A 709 -28.21 -32.89 1.26
C ASN A 709 -29.63 -32.71 1.80
N VAL A 710 -30.06 -31.46 1.88
CA VAL A 710 -31.41 -31.10 2.31
C VAL A 710 -32.13 -30.37 1.17
N PRO A 711 -33.21 -30.94 0.59
CA PRO A 711 -33.94 -30.34 -0.53
C PRO A 711 -34.40 -28.90 -0.25
N ALA A 712 -34.85 -28.62 0.97
CA ALA A 712 -35.30 -27.29 1.39
C ALA A 712 -34.19 -26.22 1.43
N LEU A 713 -32.91 -26.60 1.35
CA LEU A 713 -31.75 -25.71 1.38
C LEU A 713 -31.02 -25.62 0.03
N GLN A 714 -31.46 -26.32 -1.02
CA GLN A 714 -30.79 -26.36 -2.32
C GLN A 714 -30.75 -25.01 -3.07
N HIS A 715 -31.52 -24.01 -2.63
CA HIS A 715 -31.40 -22.63 -3.11
C HIS A 715 -30.17 -21.89 -2.54
N MET A 716 -29.52 -22.43 -1.51
CA MET A 716 -28.35 -21.86 -0.87
C MET A 716 -27.08 -22.26 -1.63
N MET A 717 -26.45 -21.28 -2.29
CA MET A 717 -25.27 -21.45 -3.13
C MET A 717 -24.07 -20.66 -2.57
N ASP A 718 -22.90 -21.29 -2.62
CA ASP A 718 -21.62 -20.71 -2.21
C ASP A 718 -21.64 -20.13 -0.78
N CYS A 719 -22.38 -20.82 0.11
CA CYS A 719 -22.47 -20.56 1.55
C CYS A 719 -22.31 -21.88 2.31
N VAL A 720 -21.98 -21.79 3.59
CA VAL A 720 -22.13 -22.89 4.56
C VAL A 720 -23.32 -22.57 5.44
N VAL A 721 -24.32 -23.45 5.48
CA VAL A 721 -25.54 -23.26 6.26
C VAL A 721 -25.43 -24.09 7.54
N PHE A 722 -25.54 -23.40 8.68
CA PHE A 722 -25.44 -23.98 10.01
C PHE A 722 -26.84 -24.24 10.61
N PRO A 723 -26.97 -25.26 11.48
CA PRO A 723 -28.22 -25.60 12.13
C PRO A 723 -28.56 -24.53 13.17
N GLN A 724 -29.86 -24.33 13.38
CA GLN A 724 -30.38 -23.53 14.48
C GLN A 724 -30.74 -24.37 15.73
N LYS A 725 -30.30 -25.63 15.76
CA LYS A 725 -30.51 -26.61 16.83
C LYS A 725 -29.17 -26.97 17.48
N GLY A 726 -29.22 -27.38 18.74
CA GLY A 726 -28.06 -27.91 19.47
C GLY A 726 -27.78 -27.16 20.75
N SER A 727 -26.71 -27.56 21.44
CA SER A 727 -26.29 -26.96 22.71
C SER A 727 -25.57 -25.63 22.51
N ARG A 728 -24.80 -25.50 21.42
CA ARG A 728 -23.95 -24.34 21.11
C ARG A 728 -23.93 -24.08 19.59
N PRO A 729 -23.92 -22.83 19.11
CA PRO A 729 -23.84 -22.56 17.67
C PRO A 729 -22.47 -22.97 17.10
N HIS A 730 -22.44 -23.73 16.01
CA HIS A 730 -21.18 -24.07 15.33
C HIS A 730 -20.34 -22.85 14.89
N PRO A 731 -20.92 -21.71 14.47
CA PRO A 731 -20.18 -20.46 14.33
C PRO A 731 -19.38 -20.09 15.59
N ASN A 732 -20.03 -20.09 16.76
CA ASN A 732 -19.39 -19.75 18.02
C ASN A 732 -18.30 -20.77 18.43
N GLU A 733 -18.49 -22.05 18.09
CA GLU A 733 -17.46 -23.09 18.26
C GLU A 733 -16.21 -22.84 17.39
N CYS A 734 -16.35 -22.14 16.27
CA CYS A 734 -15.27 -21.78 15.37
C CYS A 734 -14.66 -20.42 15.76
N SER A 735 -13.84 -20.39 16.82
CA SER A 735 -13.14 -19.17 17.26
C SER A 735 -14.07 -18.01 17.68
N GLY A 736 -15.18 -18.33 18.36
CA GLY A 736 -16.14 -17.33 18.85
C GLY A 736 -16.84 -16.55 17.75
N SER A 737 -16.96 -17.14 16.56
CA SER A 737 -17.49 -16.50 15.36
C SER A 737 -19.01 -16.31 15.40
N ASP A 738 -19.50 -15.35 14.62
CA ASP A 738 -20.92 -15.04 14.41
C ASP A 738 -21.27 -15.13 12.90
N LEU A 739 -22.51 -14.81 12.54
CA LEU A 739 -22.96 -14.79 11.15
C LEU A 739 -23.02 -13.36 10.59
N ASP A 740 -22.19 -12.44 11.08
CA ASP A 740 -22.25 -11.02 10.74
C ASP A 740 -21.40 -10.61 9.53
N SER A 741 -20.58 -11.54 9.03
CA SER A 741 -19.85 -11.54 7.75
C SER A 741 -18.70 -12.55 7.69
N ASP A 742 -18.58 -13.43 8.68
CA ASP A 742 -17.48 -14.38 8.77
C ASP A 742 -17.48 -15.37 7.60
N ILE A 743 -16.26 -15.63 7.12
CA ILE A 743 -15.97 -16.57 6.05
C ILE A 743 -15.26 -17.77 6.65
N TYR A 744 -15.80 -18.95 6.39
CA TYR A 744 -15.33 -20.21 6.94
C TYR A 744 -14.49 -20.94 5.90
N PHE A 745 -13.35 -21.47 6.33
CA PHE A 745 -12.66 -22.53 5.62
C PHE A 745 -13.50 -23.80 5.73
N VAL A 746 -13.98 -24.32 4.61
CA VAL A 746 -14.72 -25.58 4.54
C VAL A 746 -14.02 -26.52 3.57
N SER A 747 -13.57 -27.67 4.05
CA SER A 747 -12.87 -28.68 3.25
C SER A 747 -13.54 -30.03 3.40
N TRP A 748 -13.79 -30.70 2.28
CA TRP A 748 -14.28 -32.08 2.20
C TRP A 748 -13.20 -33.02 1.66
N ASP A 749 -11.94 -32.57 1.64
CA ASP A 749 -10.77 -33.40 1.35
C ASP A 749 -10.56 -34.43 2.47
N PRO A 750 -10.68 -35.75 2.20
CA PRO A 750 -10.54 -36.79 3.22
C PRO A 750 -9.18 -36.77 3.93
N GLU A 751 -8.11 -36.34 3.25
CA GLU A 751 -6.76 -36.29 3.84
C GLU A 751 -6.60 -35.14 4.84
N LEU A 752 -7.49 -34.13 4.80
CA LEU A 752 -7.48 -32.99 5.71
C LEU A 752 -8.46 -33.13 6.88
N ILE A 753 -9.26 -34.20 6.93
CA ILE A 753 -10.16 -34.46 8.05
C ILE A 753 -9.30 -34.96 9.23
N PRO A 754 -9.22 -34.22 10.35
CA PRO A 754 -8.42 -34.63 11.48
C PRO A 754 -9.05 -35.86 12.18
N PRO A 755 -8.23 -36.83 12.62
CA PRO A 755 -8.72 -38.00 13.34
C PRO A 755 -9.12 -37.70 14.79
N ARG A 756 -8.66 -36.58 15.37
CA ARG A 756 -8.98 -36.15 16.74
C ARG A 756 -9.83 -34.88 16.71
N GLN A 757 -10.74 -34.77 17.67
CA GLN A 757 -11.53 -33.57 17.93
C GLN A 757 -11.30 -33.12 19.36
N ILE A 758 -11.15 -31.81 19.56
CA ILE A 758 -11.03 -31.18 20.87
C ILE A 758 -12.26 -30.31 21.09
N GLN A 759 -12.71 -30.19 22.34
CA GLN A 759 -13.83 -29.33 22.66
C GLN A 759 -13.51 -27.87 22.33
N PRO A 760 -14.47 -27.10 21.77
CA PRO A 760 -14.27 -25.69 21.48
C PRO A 760 -13.95 -24.91 22.75
N MET A 761 -13.09 -23.89 22.63
CA MET A 761 -12.76 -23.01 23.74
C MET A 761 -14.03 -22.26 24.19
N ASP A 762 -14.10 -21.89 25.46
CA ASP A 762 -15.13 -20.97 25.93
C ASP A 762 -14.80 -19.54 25.46
N TYR A 763 -15.76 -18.93 24.77
CA TYR A 763 -15.65 -17.59 24.16
C TYR A 763 -16.66 -16.61 24.75
N THR A 764 -17.33 -16.99 25.84
CA THR A 764 -18.36 -16.19 26.49
C THR A 764 -17.82 -15.02 27.32
#